data_AF-E6U5L6-F1
#
_entry.id   AF-E6U5L6-F1
#
_cell.length_a   1.000
_cell.length_b   1.000
_cell.length_c   1.000
_cell.angle_alpha   90.00
_cell.angle_beta   90.00
_cell.angle_gamma   90.00
#
_symmetry.space_group_name_H-M   'P 1'
#
loop_
_entity.id
_entity.type
_entity.pdbx_description
1 polymer ?
#
loop_
_entity_poly.entity_id
_entity_poly.type
_entity_poly.pdbx_seq_one_letter_code
_entity_poly.pdbx_strand_id
1 'polypeptide(L)'
;MEGKKHSLSRTDVDGIIKNVPVSNGVWIPTAARETMLTLINSLSSKPFEIDVQGYLKLKADAPEDQTKSALFADKLLSLINGQERIILSPATEIWYDNSGEPAPSPTGFGDAYSIQIQGEKSRLVLLDGSLFKAYGTDASNVTVSSLLLDQLLEDGIHYSNLISKELAEKSSRLLISAFSINIAAAGTMTSAQTSYAGPGGSIYAQVGSVDNGEYISIIDFEQGWLYIEYGTANGNKRGYVPSGSVSYSGSVPTADYHGGYYNAPNANLNVYYLPTVSGLSVGSIYAYEGATVLETSGNIAYIEYSSPSGTKRGYVWTSQLCSRHDGVIGIVTASSTPVYAGTDTHFASVGSIDRTEYTVILKSSGLWAFVEYNTPSGRKRGYTWVENIGDHYSLSNLPSIEITRNLGVSTANLPAYTGPNPNYAQMGSVFAGDQVNIITENEYGWCYVEYYTGGSASKRGYVDINAIQHISLDSLPTPSGVSAIPYGTSSSQRLLNAYKLGTGPNVLFGVFEQHGFEDGWAADGVELVKIANSLIANLNGNGNLSKWTVYVIPSANPDGLLSGYTNNGFGRCTAAWVDMNRSHNTNPLAYYTDDRNRTNNNAPEVVSLENFVSQHKSGAGQNVLLDVHGWENSTLGDPTVSSYFDNALGLNHVSNGGSDGYLIKWGMQNGINSTLVELPLPANPQDVINRNLSGEFISAVNNLLANTGVPASSTSAPEGWLDVVDGDRIAGWARDRDNLADSIWVHIYIRNRNTQEIARFAAVLANCYRGDVAPGSHGFNYAVDWRTIPPGEYQIETYAIGQNGNNPPLSGTPKYYTVNASNGCVDYVDSSGVGGWVWKSSAPNLPIEAHVYVYDSNGTQVYGVPVTANQYRSDLANLRYGNGHHGFSTSIPWSSLPLGPLKIVVYAVDGSGTNSTIYNSTVKNPSSPDYSYTKMASYLSHLTDAVNHYKSSTGATTSSIELALQYIRRGEYDSSRWTQAAGAINHNMINYINGSSNYQDLQYYFTNGTEDYIEFVDPITNAKIDAIHMFSTLNVLVHDTSPNEAGWLPATAGESLIDDLGGWAGDLETFQNDIVKANHPNDYQINYNLAISLLRENSGSTFPISDFNADADALNMYWNLIGSSSTLPQLFSNYYQNQTKKRYTSFAGHIVSEHGSLLEGAMDYISPLSAIEKISPLMKNCNPTIIQATAVASAFRDRCEELMSNE
;
A
#
# COMPACT_ATOMS: atom_id res chain seq x y z
N MET A 1 22.47 -34.65 65.80
CA MET A 1 23.64 -34.29 66.60
C MET A 1 24.05 -32.89 66.18
N GLU A 2 24.15 -31.96 67.13
CA GLU A 2 24.57 -30.57 66.92
C GLU A 2 25.88 -30.53 66.14
N GLY A 3 25.85 -29.92 64.95
CA GLY A 3 27.06 -29.58 64.20
C GLY A 3 27.77 -28.45 64.94
N LYS A 4 28.87 -28.77 65.62
CA LYS A 4 29.74 -27.77 66.25
C LYS A 4 30.26 -26.83 65.17
N LYS A 5 29.98 -25.53 65.32
CA LYS A 5 30.60 -24.46 64.53
C LYS A 5 32.04 -24.28 65.01
N HIS A 6 33.02 -24.38 64.13
CA HIS A 6 34.42 -24.08 64.43
C HIS A 6 34.84 -22.80 63.70
N SER A 7 35.35 -21.80 64.43
CA SER A 7 36.02 -20.62 63.87
C SER A 7 37.52 -20.87 63.88
N LEU A 8 38.20 -20.75 62.74
CA LEU A 8 39.67 -20.79 62.68
C LEU A 8 40.23 -19.44 63.14
N SER A 9 40.93 -19.41 64.28
CA SER A 9 41.70 -18.22 64.64
C SER A 9 42.96 -18.14 63.76
N ARG A 10 43.52 -16.93 63.58
CA ARG A 10 44.82 -16.76 62.87
C ARG A 10 45.93 -17.64 63.46
N THR A 11 45.87 -17.90 64.77
CA THR A 11 46.79 -18.78 65.49
C THR A 11 46.65 -20.25 65.08
N ASP A 12 45.44 -20.72 64.76
CA ASP A 12 45.20 -22.10 64.30
C ASP A 12 45.71 -22.29 62.87
N VAL A 13 45.55 -21.26 62.02
CA VAL A 13 46.08 -21.23 60.65
C VAL A 13 47.61 -21.18 60.66
N ASP A 14 48.21 -20.36 61.51
CA ASP A 14 49.68 -20.32 61.69
C ASP A 14 50.21 -21.65 62.26
N GLY A 15 49.42 -22.33 63.10
CA GLY A 15 49.72 -23.67 63.62
C GLY A 15 49.64 -24.77 62.57
N ILE A 16 48.68 -24.68 61.63
CA ILE A 16 48.62 -25.53 60.44
C ILE A 16 49.84 -25.23 59.57
N ILE A 17 50.10 -23.97 59.20
CA ILE A 17 51.22 -23.53 58.34
C ILE A 17 52.60 -23.95 58.89
N LYS A 18 52.75 -24.13 60.22
CA LYS A 18 53.98 -24.64 60.85
C LYS A 18 54.20 -26.16 60.72
N ASN A 19 53.14 -26.95 60.50
CA ASN A 19 53.19 -28.41 60.38
C ASN A 19 53.07 -28.92 58.93
N VAL A 20 53.08 -28.01 57.95
CA VAL A 20 53.10 -28.30 56.50
C VAL A 20 54.47 -27.98 55.90
N PRO A 21 54.81 -28.54 54.72
CA PRO A 21 56.17 -28.48 54.21
C PRO A 21 56.59 -27.09 53.72
N VAL A 22 57.91 -26.94 53.53
CA VAL A 22 58.61 -25.65 53.36
C VAL A 22 59.00 -25.34 51.91
N SER A 23 58.81 -26.29 50.98
CA SER A 23 59.12 -26.11 49.57
C SER A 23 58.00 -25.38 48.82
N ASN A 24 58.36 -24.70 47.72
CA ASN A 24 57.41 -24.11 46.78
C ASN A 24 56.68 -25.21 45.98
N GLY A 25 55.52 -24.86 45.42
CA GLY A 25 54.65 -25.75 44.67
C GLY A 25 53.34 -26.04 45.39
N VAL A 26 52.53 -26.93 44.80
CA VAL A 26 51.19 -27.29 45.28
C VAL A 26 51.27 -28.52 46.18
N TRP A 27 50.98 -28.36 47.48
CA TRP A 27 50.99 -29.44 48.47
C TRP A 27 49.57 -29.85 48.88
N ILE A 28 49.33 -31.16 49.00
CA ILE A 28 48.01 -31.73 49.28
C ILE A 28 48.06 -32.63 50.54
N PRO A 29 47.22 -32.37 51.58
CA PRO A 29 47.16 -33.18 52.79
C PRO A 29 46.78 -34.63 52.51
N THR A 30 47.36 -35.57 53.27
CA THR A 30 47.17 -37.02 53.10
C THR A 30 45.71 -37.45 52.94
N ALA A 31 44.80 -36.87 53.73
CA ALA A 31 43.37 -37.21 53.70
C ALA A 31 42.63 -36.78 52.41
N ALA A 32 43.21 -35.90 51.61
CA ALA A 32 42.60 -35.34 50.40
C ALA A 32 43.27 -35.78 49.09
N ARG A 33 44.39 -36.50 49.20
CA ARG A 33 45.26 -36.84 48.05
C ARG A 33 44.50 -37.61 46.96
N GLU A 34 43.74 -38.62 47.34
CA GLU A 34 42.98 -39.46 46.41
C GLU A 34 41.93 -38.65 45.66
N THR A 35 41.10 -37.90 46.38
CA THR A 35 40.06 -37.04 45.79
C THR A 35 40.64 -35.99 44.86
N MET A 36 41.69 -35.28 45.29
CA MET A 36 42.29 -34.21 44.48
C MET A 36 43.03 -34.75 43.25
N LEU A 37 43.71 -35.90 43.36
CA LEU A 37 44.34 -36.54 42.21
C LEU A 37 43.32 -37.02 41.18
N THR A 38 42.20 -37.59 41.63
CA THR A 38 41.11 -38.01 40.74
C THR A 38 40.56 -36.81 39.96
N LEU A 39 40.32 -35.68 40.63
CA LEU A 39 39.83 -34.46 39.97
C LEU A 39 40.84 -33.89 38.98
N ILE A 40 42.07 -33.66 39.42
CA ILE A 40 43.10 -33.06 38.58
C ILE A 40 43.32 -33.91 37.32
N ASN A 41 43.36 -35.23 37.46
CA ASN A 41 43.59 -36.14 36.33
C ASN A 41 42.34 -36.46 35.50
N SER A 42 41.13 -36.09 35.95
CA SER A 42 39.93 -36.19 35.12
C SER A 42 39.93 -35.13 34.01
N LEU A 43 40.59 -33.99 34.23
CA LEU A 43 40.61 -32.85 33.31
C LEU A 43 41.94 -32.62 32.60
N SER A 44 43.06 -32.97 33.23
CA SER A 44 44.41 -32.71 32.69
C SER A 44 44.79 -33.62 31.53
N SER A 45 45.33 -33.08 30.44
CA SER A 45 45.95 -33.87 29.36
C SER A 45 47.22 -34.60 29.82
N LYS A 46 47.91 -34.08 30.84
CA LYS A 46 49.14 -34.69 31.41
C LYS A 46 48.85 -35.24 32.80
N PRO A 47 49.13 -36.52 33.10
CA PRO A 47 48.79 -37.07 34.40
C PRO A 47 49.76 -36.59 35.48
N PHE A 48 49.20 -36.23 36.63
CA PHE A 48 49.91 -35.80 37.83
C PHE A 48 49.86 -36.89 38.91
N GLU A 49 50.88 -36.92 39.76
CA GLU A 49 50.96 -37.76 40.95
C GLU A 49 51.44 -36.93 42.14
N ILE A 50 51.33 -37.49 43.35
CA ILE A 50 51.83 -36.84 44.56
C ILE A 50 53.12 -37.54 44.99
N ASP A 51 54.17 -36.76 45.25
CA ASP A 51 55.44 -37.29 45.74
C ASP A 51 55.36 -37.75 47.21
N VAL A 52 56.44 -38.35 47.70
CA VAL A 52 56.49 -38.90 49.07
C VAL A 52 56.40 -37.81 50.14
N GLN A 53 56.65 -36.55 49.79
CA GLN A 53 56.54 -35.38 50.66
C GLN A 53 55.15 -34.73 50.61
N GLY A 54 54.29 -35.12 49.66
CA GLY A 54 52.92 -34.64 49.51
C GLY A 54 52.72 -33.52 48.48
N TYR A 55 53.73 -33.22 47.67
CA TYR A 55 53.64 -32.24 46.59
C TYR A 55 53.13 -32.87 45.30
N LEU A 56 52.27 -32.15 44.60
CA LEU A 56 51.83 -32.49 43.27
C LEU A 56 53.00 -32.32 42.29
N LYS A 57 53.25 -33.35 41.49
CA LYS A 57 54.26 -33.32 40.43
C LYS A 57 53.73 -34.02 39.19
N LEU A 58 54.31 -33.70 38.05
CA LEU A 58 54.04 -34.40 36.80
C LEU A 58 54.50 -35.86 36.93
N LYS A 59 53.66 -36.81 36.49
CA LYS A 59 54.04 -38.23 36.43
C LYS A 59 54.97 -38.45 35.24
N ALA A 60 56.19 -38.90 35.52
CA ALA A 60 57.21 -39.14 34.49
C ALA A 60 56.75 -40.24 33.50
N ASP A 61 57.15 -40.08 32.23
CA ASP A 61 56.99 -41.06 31.15
C ASP A 61 55.55 -41.49 30.81
N ALA A 62 54.55 -40.69 31.19
CA ALA A 62 53.15 -40.98 30.86
C ALA A 62 52.70 -40.28 29.56
N PRO A 63 51.97 -40.98 28.66
CA PRO A 63 51.49 -40.39 27.42
C PRO A 63 50.42 -39.31 27.69
N GLU A 64 50.39 -38.29 26.84
CA GLU A 64 49.41 -37.21 26.90
C GLU A 64 48.03 -37.68 26.39
N ASP A 65 46.98 -37.38 27.15
CA ASP A 65 45.59 -37.67 26.81
C ASP A 65 45.01 -36.52 25.98
N GLN A 66 44.93 -36.73 24.67
CA GLN A 66 44.48 -35.70 23.72
C GLN A 66 43.00 -35.33 23.87
N THR A 67 42.21 -36.11 24.61
CA THR A 67 40.79 -35.82 24.86
C THR A 67 40.56 -34.84 26.02
N LYS A 68 41.63 -34.51 26.75
CA LYS A 68 41.61 -33.68 27.96
C LYS A 68 42.32 -32.34 27.75
N SER A 69 42.21 -31.42 28.71
CA SER A 69 42.69 -30.04 28.57
C SER A 69 44.20 -29.94 28.77
N ALA A 70 44.89 -29.45 27.74
CA ALA A 70 46.30 -29.11 27.77
C ALA A 70 46.52 -27.75 28.44
N LEU A 71 45.57 -26.81 28.27
CA LEU A 71 45.62 -25.52 28.96
C LEU A 71 45.60 -25.70 30.49
N PHE A 72 44.72 -26.57 30.99
CA PHE A 72 44.64 -26.90 32.41
C PHE A 72 45.96 -27.51 32.92
N ALA A 73 46.54 -28.45 32.17
CA ALA A 73 47.79 -29.11 32.52
C ALA A 73 48.98 -28.12 32.61
N ASP A 74 49.11 -27.24 31.63
CA ASP A 74 50.22 -26.28 31.56
C ASP A 74 50.13 -25.20 32.63
N LYS A 75 48.92 -24.72 32.91
CA LYS A 75 48.68 -23.75 33.98
C LYS A 75 48.91 -24.34 35.36
N LEU A 76 48.46 -25.57 35.61
CA LEU A 76 48.75 -26.26 36.87
C LEU A 76 50.26 -26.54 37.03
N LEU A 77 50.96 -26.88 35.95
CA LEU A 77 52.41 -27.05 35.96
C LEU A 77 53.15 -25.74 36.28
N SER A 78 52.63 -24.59 35.83
CA SER A 78 53.20 -23.28 36.16
C SER A 78 53.11 -22.97 37.66
N LEU A 79 52.04 -23.40 38.33
CA LEU A 79 51.87 -23.28 39.78
C LEU A 79 52.81 -24.22 40.54
N ILE A 80 52.98 -25.46 40.06
CA ILE A 80 53.90 -26.45 40.65
C ILE A 80 55.35 -25.96 40.58
N ASN A 81 55.76 -25.39 39.45
CA ASN A 81 57.12 -24.88 39.22
C ASN A 81 57.30 -23.42 39.67
N GLY A 82 56.26 -22.81 40.23
CA GLY A 82 56.24 -21.42 40.65
C GLY A 82 57.10 -21.13 41.89
N GLN A 83 57.20 -19.85 42.24
CA GLN A 83 57.94 -19.40 43.43
C GLN A 83 57.05 -19.34 44.69
N GLU A 84 55.78 -19.73 44.57
CA GLU A 84 54.81 -19.71 45.67
C GLU A 84 54.65 -21.09 46.30
N ARG A 85 54.35 -21.10 47.61
CA ARG A 85 53.91 -22.30 48.32
C ARG A 85 52.38 -22.29 48.47
N ILE A 86 51.71 -23.26 47.85
CA ILE A 86 50.25 -23.38 47.84
C ILE A 86 49.84 -24.65 48.60
N ILE A 87 49.00 -24.50 49.62
CA ILE A 87 48.45 -25.61 50.38
C ILE A 87 46.99 -25.78 49.97
N LEU A 88 46.67 -26.90 49.30
CA LEU A 88 45.33 -27.17 48.78
C LEU A 88 44.63 -28.22 49.64
N SER A 89 43.57 -27.82 50.34
CA SER A 89 42.82 -28.72 51.23
C SER A 89 41.31 -28.56 51.06
N PRO A 90 40.54 -29.67 50.96
CA PRO A 90 39.09 -29.61 51.10
C PRO A 90 38.72 -29.33 52.57
N ALA A 91 37.77 -28.43 52.77
CA ALA A 91 37.14 -28.13 54.04
C ALA A 91 36.04 -29.16 54.31
N THR A 92 36.11 -29.84 55.45
CA THR A 92 35.09 -30.82 55.86
C THR A 92 33.90 -30.17 56.59
N GLU A 93 34.00 -28.90 56.96
CA GLU A 93 33.01 -28.07 57.66
C GLU A 93 33.06 -26.61 57.14
N ILE A 94 31.95 -25.86 57.24
CA ILE A 94 31.80 -24.47 56.74
C ILE A 94 32.46 -23.49 57.72
N TRP A 95 33.30 -22.57 57.21
CA TRP A 95 34.05 -21.61 58.01
C TRP A 95 33.49 -20.18 57.89
N TYR A 96 33.49 -19.43 58.99
CA TYR A 96 33.06 -18.02 59.09
C TYR A 96 34.28 -17.12 59.31
N ASP A 97 34.22 -15.86 58.86
CA ASP A 97 35.26 -14.88 59.22
C ASP A 97 35.04 -14.31 60.65
N ASN A 98 36.01 -13.52 61.13
CA ASN A 98 36.03 -12.99 62.50
C ASN A 98 34.90 -11.99 62.83
N SER A 99 34.00 -11.67 61.90
CA SER A 99 32.88 -10.74 62.14
C SER A 99 31.57 -11.42 62.54
N GLY A 100 31.46 -12.75 62.40
CA GLY A 100 30.28 -13.50 62.81
C GLY A 100 29.08 -13.43 61.85
N GLU A 101 29.22 -12.78 60.69
CA GLU A 101 28.21 -12.80 59.63
C GLU A 101 28.36 -14.04 58.73
N PRO A 102 27.26 -14.65 58.25
CA PRO A 102 27.34 -15.73 57.26
C PRO A 102 27.91 -15.18 55.95
N ALA A 103 28.93 -15.85 55.40
CA ALA A 103 29.26 -15.70 53.98
C ALA A 103 27.98 -16.00 53.16
N PRO A 104 27.66 -15.19 52.14
CA PRO A 104 26.36 -15.22 51.47
C PRO A 104 26.04 -16.62 50.91
N SER A 105 24.80 -17.06 51.13
CA SER A 105 24.24 -18.25 50.50
C SER A 105 24.33 -18.13 48.97
N PRO A 106 25.03 -19.03 48.25
CA PRO A 106 25.17 -18.95 46.80
C PRO A 106 23.92 -19.51 46.10
N THR A 107 23.19 -18.63 45.42
CA THR A 107 22.32 -19.02 44.30
C THR A 107 22.91 -18.39 43.03
N GLY A 108 23.89 -19.06 42.43
CA GLY A 108 24.57 -18.63 41.20
C GLY A 108 26.04 -19.00 41.21
N PHE A 109 26.53 -19.63 40.14
CA PHE A 109 27.93 -20.03 39.99
C PHE A 109 28.83 -18.81 39.72
N GLY A 110 29.60 -18.38 40.73
CA GLY A 110 30.64 -17.33 40.65
C GLY A 110 31.48 -17.24 41.94
N ASP A 111 32.73 -16.79 41.81
CA ASP A 111 33.85 -16.41 42.74
C ASP A 111 33.90 -16.80 44.25
N ALA A 112 32.93 -17.52 44.81
CA ALA A 112 32.70 -17.63 46.26
C ALA A 112 33.00 -19.01 46.88
N TYR A 113 33.93 -19.80 46.32
CA TYR A 113 34.07 -21.24 46.67
C TYR A 113 35.35 -21.64 47.41
N SER A 114 36.19 -20.69 47.79
CA SER A 114 37.36 -20.95 48.60
C SER A 114 37.67 -19.85 49.60
N ILE A 115 38.29 -20.20 50.73
CA ILE A 115 38.90 -19.24 51.64
C ILE A 115 40.40 -19.28 51.42
N GLN A 116 40.96 -18.12 51.05
CA GLN A 116 42.39 -17.94 50.85
C GLN A 116 42.99 -17.17 52.02
N ILE A 117 44.04 -17.72 52.63
CA ILE A 117 44.78 -17.03 53.68
C ILE A 117 46.19 -16.79 53.18
N GLN A 118 46.49 -15.52 52.88
CA GLN A 118 47.78 -15.08 52.37
C GLN A 118 48.76 -14.75 53.52
N GLY A 119 49.97 -15.30 53.42
CA GLY A 119 51.16 -14.88 54.17
C GLY A 119 52.29 -14.50 53.21
N GLU A 120 53.39 -13.92 53.71
CA GLU A 120 54.41 -13.22 52.90
C GLU A 120 54.99 -14.00 51.69
N LYS A 121 54.89 -15.34 51.64
CA LYS A 121 55.27 -16.19 50.50
C LYS A 121 54.41 -17.46 50.35
N SER A 122 53.20 -17.52 50.92
CA SER A 122 52.41 -18.75 50.96
C SER A 122 50.92 -18.50 51.00
N ARG A 123 50.15 -19.41 50.40
CA ARG A 123 48.69 -19.36 50.34
C ARG A 123 48.08 -20.69 50.78
N LEU A 124 47.20 -20.65 51.76
CA LEU A 124 46.31 -21.76 52.11
C LEU A 124 44.99 -21.59 51.37
N VAL A 125 44.62 -22.56 50.54
CA VAL A 125 43.36 -22.58 49.76
C VAL A 125 42.46 -23.67 50.34
N LEU A 126 41.38 -23.25 51.01
CA LEU A 126 40.38 -24.16 51.55
C LEU A 126 39.19 -24.23 50.61
N LEU A 127 38.95 -25.40 50.01
CA LEU A 127 37.84 -25.65 49.08
C LEU A 127 36.60 -26.16 49.83
N ASP A 128 35.39 -25.72 49.50
CA ASP A 128 34.17 -26.27 50.12
C ASP A 128 33.98 -27.76 49.79
N GLY A 129 34.21 -28.65 50.76
CA GLY A 129 34.16 -30.10 50.56
C GLY A 129 32.78 -30.68 50.24
N SER A 130 31.70 -29.89 50.27
CA SER A 130 30.37 -30.32 49.79
C SER A 130 30.28 -30.36 48.26
N LEU A 131 30.95 -29.42 47.56
CA LEU A 131 31.07 -29.39 46.09
C LEU A 131 31.86 -30.58 45.56
N PHE A 132 32.78 -31.08 46.37
CA PHE A 132 33.68 -32.19 46.05
C PHE A 132 33.25 -33.51 46.72
N LYS A 133 31.98 -33.67 47.13
CA LYS A 133 31.45 -34.89 47.76
C LYS A 133 30.43 -35.66 46.92
N ALA A 134 29.87 -35.07 45.87
CA ALA A 134 28.90 -35.72 44.99
C ALA A 134 29.59 -36.24 43.73
N TYR A 135 30.04 -37.50 43.75
CA TYR A 135 30.72 -38.12 42.61
C TYR A 135 30.03 -39.39 42.11
N GLY A 136 30.02 -39.54 40.79
CA GLY A 136 29.56 -40.75 40.11
C GLY A 136 29.84 -40.81 38.59
N THR A 137 30.25 -39.71 37.93
CA THR A 137 30.51 -39.68 36.47
C THR A 137 31.68 -38.76 36.09
N ASP A 138 32.42 -39.09 35.01
CA ASP A 138 33.59 -38.30 34.55
C ASP A 138 33.25 -36.84 34.21
N ALA A 139 32.05 -36.58 33.68
CA ALA A 139 31.60 -35.23 33.33
C ALA A 139 31.45 -34.30 34.56
N SER A 140 30.98 -34.83 35.70
CA SER A 140 30.89 -34.06 36.95
C SER A 140 32.27 -33.69 37.51
N ASN A 141 33.27 -34.56 37.31
CA ASN A 141 34.64 -34.29 37.74
C ASN A 141 35.31 -33.21 36.87
N VAL A 142 35.07 -33.22 35.55
CA VAL A 142 35.61 -32.21 34.61
C VAL A 142 35.18 -30.79 34.97
N THR A 143 33.88 -30.56 35.23
CA THR A 143 33.36 -29.24 35.61
C THR A 143 33.91 -28.76 36.94
N VAL A 144 34.01 -29.65 37.92
CA VAL A 144 34.53 -29.31 39.26
C VAL A 144 36.04 -29.04 39.21
N SER A 145 36.77 -29.74 38.34
CA SER A 145 38.20 -29.53 38.12
C SER A 145 38.52 -28.24 37.38
N SER A 146 37.66 -27.76 36.47
CA SER A 146 37.93 -26.49 35.76
C SER A 146 37.82 -25.29 36.69
N LEU A 147 36.86 -25.34 37.63
CA LEU A 147 36.71 -24.33 38.69
C LEU A 147 37.91 -24.29 39.65
N LEU A 148 38.57 -25.42 39.88
CA LEU A 148 39.76 -25.48 40.74
C LEU A 148 40.87 -24.53 40.24
N LEU A 149 41.05 -24.38 38.93
CA LEU A 149 42.14 -23.56 38.39
C LEU A 149 41.88 -22.06 38.56
N ASP A 150 40.63 -21.63 38.38
CA ASP A 150 40.20 -20.24 38.62
C ASP A 150 40.48 -19.82 40.06
N GLN A 151 40.33 -20.75 41.01
CA GLN A 151 40.64 -20.52 42.43
C GLN A 151 42.15 -20.45 42.71
N LEU A 152 43.00 -20.95 41.82
CA LEU A 152 44.44 -21.03 42.03
C LEU A 152 45.24 -19.89 41.39
N LEU A 153 44.78 -19.22 40.32
CA LEU A 153 45.63 -18.30 39.55
C LEU A 153 45.48 -16.80 39.87
N GLU A 154 44.39 -16.34 40.51
CA GLU A 154 44.21 -14.95 41.00
C GLU A 154 44.52 -13.82 39.99
N ASP A 155 44.45 -14.06 38.68
CA ASP A 155 44.77 -13.07 37.64
C ASP A 155 43.53 -12.44 36.98
N GLY A 156 42.33 -12.72 37.52
CA GLY A 156 41.05 -12.20 37.02
C GLY A 156 40.57 -12.86 35.73
N ILE A 157 41.24 -13.92 35.27
CA ILE A 157 40.86 -14.67 34.08
C ILE A 157 40.08 -15.92 34.50
N HIS A 158 38.86 -16.08 33.98
CA HIS A 158 38.06 -17.30 34.16
C HIS A 158 38.56 -18.40 33.21
N TYR A 159 39.63 -19.09 33.61
CA TYR A 159 40.20 -20.22 32.88
C TYR A 159 39.22 -21.37 32.71
N SER A 160 38.24 -21.53 33.60
CA SER A 160 37.15 -22.48 33.42
C SER A 160 36.45 -22.32 32.06
N ASN A 161 36.17 -21.08 31.62
CA ASN A 161 35.56 -20.80 30.32
C ASN A 161 36.52 -21.11 29.15
N LEU A 162 37.80 -20.80 29.30
CA LEU A 162 38.82 -21.08 28.27
C LEU A 162 39.07 -22.58 28.12
N ILE A 163 39.04 -23.32 29.23
CA ILE A 163 39.15 -24.78 29.26
C ILE A 163 37.88 -25.40 28.68
N SER A 164 36.69 -24.90 29.02
CA SER A 164 35.44 -25.33 28.41
C SER A 164 35.44 -25.08 26.90
N LYS A 165 36.02 -23.97 26.43
CA LYS A 165 36.24 -23.70 25.00
C LYS A 165 37.21 -24.70 24.37
N GLU A 166 38.39 -24.92 24.97
CA GLU A 166 39.37 -25.91 24.49
C GLU A 166 38.77 -27.33 24.44
N LEU A 167 38.02 -27.71 25.47
CA LEU A 167 37.34 -29.00 25.53
C LEU A 167 36.17 -29.07 24.57
N ALA A 168 35.41 -28.00 24.33
CA ALA A 168 34.36 -27.96 23.33
C ALA A 168 34.94 -28.07 21.91
N GLU A 169 36.07 -27.42 21.63
CA GLU A 169 36.84 -27.58 20.40
C GLU A 169 37.33 -29.03 20.23
N LYS A 170 37.81 -29.69 21.30
CA LYS A 170 38.22 -31.11 21.27
C LYS A 170 37.03 -32.10 21.22
N SER A 171 35.92 -31.73 21.84
CA SER A 171 34.67 -32.49 21.91
C SER A 171 33.74 -32.21 20.74
N SER A 172 34.07 -31.27 19.85
CA SER A 172 33.31 -30.94 18.62
C SER A 172 33.34 -32.03 17.55
N ARG A 173 33.92 -33.21 17.85
CA ARG A 173 33.53 -34.46 17.16
C ARG A 173 32.20 -35.06 17.64
N LEU A 174 31.64 -34.63 18.79
CA LEU A 174 30.37 -35.09 19.36
C LEU A 174 29.73 -34.02 20.30
N LEU A 175 28.75 -33.28 19.76
CA LEU A 175 27.59 -32.63 20.40
C LEU A 175 27.80 -31.40 21.34
N ILE A 176 27.23 -30.26 20.93
CA ILE A 176 26.96 -29.07 21.75
C ILE A 176 25.56 -29.21 22.39
N SER A 177 25.45 -29.19 23.73
CA SER A 177 24.32 -28.57 24.44
C SER A 177 24.56 -28.50 25.96
N ALA A 178 24.51 -27.29 26.54
CA ALA A 178 23.91 -27.02 27.85
C ALA A 178 24.01 -25.53 28.21
N PHE A 179 23.07 -24.71 27.73
CA PHE A 179 22.44 -23.59 28.46
C PHE A 179 21.24 -23.12 27.62
N SER A 180 20.04 -23.44 28.09
CA SER A 180 18.79 -23.19 27.37
C SER A 180 18.37 -21.72 27.47
N ILE A 181 18.59 -20.95 26.41
CA ILE A 181 17.60 -20.00 25.87
C ILE A 181 17.69 -20.02 24.34
N ASN A 182 16.88 -20.87 23.70
CA ASN A 182 16.61 -20.97 22.26
C ASN A 182 17.81 -20.84 21.30
N ILE A 183 18.96 -21.45 21.61
CA ILE A 183 19.99 -21.66 20.60
C ILE A 183 19.57 -22.89 19.79
N ALA A 184 19.15 -22.66 18.55
CA ALA A 184 18.73 -23.72 17.64
C ALA A 184 19.91 -24.47 17.04
N ALA A 185 20.99 -23.76 16.72
CA ALA A 185 22.20 -24.33 16.15
C ALA A 185 23.42 -23.47 16.50
N ALA A 186 24.61 -24.03 16.32
CA ALA A 186 25.85 -23.26 16.28
C ALA A 186 26.28 -23.10 14.82
N GLY A 187 26.87 -21.95 14.47
CA GLY A 187 27.34 -21.65 13.13
C GLY A 187 28.70 -20.99 13.14
N THR A 188 29.35 -20.97 11.98
CA THR A 188 30.58 -20.23 11.73
C THR A 188 30.37 -19.27 10.57
N MET A 189 30.75 -18.02 10.73
CA MET A 189 30.68 -17.02 9.67
C MET A 189 31.60 -17.44 8.50
N THR A 190 31.07 -17.45 7.28
CA THR A 190 31.84 -17.72 6.04
C THR A 190 32.41 -16.44 5.42
N SER A 191 31.95 -15.27 5.92
CA SER A 191 32.42 -13.95 5.57
C SER A 191 32.12 -12.97 6.70
N ALA A 192 32.88 -11.88 6.80
CA ALA A 192 32.58 -10.82 7.76
C ALA A 192 31.28 -10.12 7.37
N GLN A 193 30.41 -9.85 8.34
CA GLN A 193 29.09 -9.25 8.11
C GLN A 193 28.77 -8.13 9.09
N THR A 194 28.00 -7.17 8.59
CA THR A 194 27.32 -6.22 9.47
C THR A 194 26.10 -6.89 10.10
N SER A 195 25.90 -6.69 11.39
CA SER A 195 24.74 -7.21 12.13
C SER A 195 23.69 -6.12 12.30
N TYR A 196 22.45 -6.43 11.92
CA TYR A 196 21.30 -5.51 11.97
C TYR A 196 20.31 -5.86 13.08
N ALA A 197 19.50 -4.89 13.50
CA ALA A 197 18.51 -5.10 14.56
C ALA A 197 17.27 -5.89 14.13
N GLY A 198 17.13 -6.17 12.82
CA GLY A 198 16.08 -6.94 12.17
C GLY A 198 16.56 -7.42 10.79
N PRO A 199 15.74 -8.15 10.01
CA PRO A 199 16.15 -8.70 8.72
C PRO A 199 16.38 -7.60 7.66
N GLY A 200 17.64 -7.23 7.43
CA GLY A 200 18.04 -6.30 6.37
C GLY A 200 18.45 -4.90 6.81
N GLY A 201 19.22 -4.20 5.96
CA GLY A 201 19.73 -2.85 6.24
C GLY A 201 18.91 -1.70 5.67
N SER A 202 17.76 -1.96 5.05
CA SER A 202 16.90 -0.92 4.44
C SER A 202 16.20 -0.06 5.49
N ILE A 203 15.61 -0.70 6.51
CA ILE A 203 14.85 -0.04 7.58
C ILE A 203 15.41 -0.30 8.98
N TYR A 204 16.16 -1.39 9.20
CA TYR A 204 16.69 -1.73 10.52
C TYR A 204 18.06 -1.11 10.77
N ALA A 205 18.27 -0.66 12.01
CA ALA A 205 19.52 -0.08 12.43
C ALA A 205 20.66 -1.11 12.46
N GLN A 206 21.87 -0.70 12.08
CA GLN A 206 23.08 -1.44 12.35
C GLN A 206 23.35 -1.49 13.87
N VAL A 207 23.61 -2.68 14.41
CA VAL A 207 23.81 -2.92 15.86
C VAL A 207 25.15 -3.55 16.22
N GLY A 208 25.87 -4.06 15.22
CA GLY A 208 27.22 -4.56 15.39
C GLY A 208 27.81 -5.13 14.10
N SER A 209 28.80 -5.99 14.27
CA SER A 209 29.51 -6.68 13.19
C SER A 209 30.06 -8.00 13.71
N VAL A 210 30.21 -8.97 12.82
CA VAL A 210 30.83 -10.27 13.05
C VAL A 210 31.92 -10.51 12.02
N ASP A 211 33.03 -11.12 12.44
CA ASP A 211 34.20 -11.35 11.59
C ASP A 211 34.11 -12.68 10.82
N ASN A 212 34.87 -12.79 9.73
CA ASN A 212 34.99 -14.05 9.00
C ASN A 212 35.60 -15.14 9.89
N GLY A 213 35.00 -16.32 9.92
CA GLY A 213 35.41 -17.43 10.78
C GLY A 213 34.97 -17.30 12.24
N GLU A 214 34.22 -16.25 12.60
CA GLU A 214 33.68 -16.10 13.95
C GLU A 214 32.61 -17.17 14.23
N TYR A 215 32.69 -17.77 15.42
CA TYR A 215 31.69 -18.70 15.91
C TYR A 215 30.51 -17.96 16.51
N ILE A 216 29.31 -18.32 16.07
CA ILE A 216 28.06 -17.69 16.48
C ILE A 216 27.04 -18.74 16.92
N SER A 217 26.05 -18.32 17.71
CA SER A 217 24.86 -19.13 18.02
C SER A 217 23.70 -18.66 17.18
N ILE A 218 22.98 -19.57 16.54
CA ILE A 218 21.82 -19.28 15.70
C ILE A 218 20.56 -19.53 16.53
N ILE A 219 19.65 -18.55 16.53
CA ILE A 219 18.42 -18.57 17.30
C ILE A 219 17.26 -18.99 16.40
N ASP A 220 17.02 -18.23 15.33
CA ASP A 220 15.95 -18.48 14.36
C ASP A 220 16.31 -17.94 12.96
N PHE A 221 15.43 -18.23 12.01
CA PHE A 221 15.47 -17.77 10.64
C PHE A 221 14.26 -16.89 10.34
N GLU A 222 14.49 -15.76 9.69
CA GLU A 222 13.45 -14.78 9.36
C GLU A 222 13.77 -14.12 8.02
N GLN A 223 12.89 -14.28 7.03
CA GLN A 223 12.92 -13.55 5.75
C GLN A 223 14.29 -13.57 5.01
N GLY A 224 15.00 -14.71 5.06
CA GLY A 224 16.32 -14.86 4.43
C GLY A 224 17.52 -14.51 5.32
N TRP A 225 17.27 -14.09 6.55
CA TRP A 225 18.26 -13.71 7.56
C TRP A 225 18.26 -14.67 8.74
N LEU A 226 19.41 -14.81 9.39
CA LEU A 226 19.55 -15.57 10.63
C LEU A 226 19.66 -14.59 11.79
N TYR A 227 18.85 -14.79 12.82
CA TYR A 227 19.03 -14.12 14.10
C TYR A 227 20.09 -14.85 14.91
N ILE A 228 21.17 -14.15 15.24
CA ILE A 228 22.36 -14.74 15.85
C ILE A 228 22.73 -14.06 17.15
N GLU A 229 23.34 -14.82 18.05
CA GLU A 229 24.07 -14.31 19.23
C GLU A 229 25.57 -14.46 19.01
N TYR A 230 26.32 -13.39 19.29
CA TYR A 230 27.77 -13.34 19.12
C TYR A 230 28.43 -12.53 20.25
N GLY A 231 29.69 -12.86 20.54
CA GLY A 231 30.43 -12.29 21.65
C GLY A 231 31.10 -10.96 21.30
N THR A 232 31.16 -10.03 22.25
CA THR A 232 31.99 -8.82 22.12
C THR A 232 32.83 -8.61 23.38
N ALA A 233 33.80 -7.70 23.33
CA ALA A 233 34.62 -7.34 24.50
C ALA A 233 33.80 -6.87 25.72
N ASN A 234 32.57 -6.40 25.51
CA ASN A 234 31.70 -5.86 26.56
C ASN A 234 30.50 -6.77 26.89
N GLY A 235 30.47 -8.00 26.35
CA GLY A 235 29.38 -8.96 26.51
C GLY A 235 28.71 -9.33 25.18
N ASN A 236 27.78 -10.28 25.23
CA ASN A 236 27.13 -10.79 24.02
C ASN A 236 26.11 -9.79 23.46
N LYS A 237 25.99 -9.79 22.14
CA LYS A 237 24.95 -9.08 21.38
C LYS A 237 24.12 -10.07 20.58
N ARG A 238 22.93 -9.64 20.19
CA ARG A 238 22.09 -10.34 19.21
C ARG A 238 21.76 -9.43 18.03
N GLY A 239 21.63 -10.01 16.85
CA GLY A 239 21.23 -9.30 15.63
C GLY A 239 21.18 -10.22 14.42
N TYR A 240 20.87 -9.67 13.26
CA TYR A 240 20.59 -10.43 12.04
C TYR A 240 21.73 -10.33 11.05
N VAL A 241 22.06 -11.45 10.40
CA VAL A 241 23.01 -11.54 9.28
C VAL A 241 22.40 -12.36 8.13
N PRO A 242 22.81 -12.18 6.87
CA PRO A 242 22.25 -12.94 5.75
C PRO A 242 22.48 -14.44 5.95
N SER A 243 21.47 -15.29 5.72
CA SER A 243 21.60 -16.73 5.98
C SER A 243 22.76 -17.39 5.23
N GLY A 244 22.99 -17.00 3.97
CA GLY A 244 24.12 -17.49 3.16
C GLY A 244 25.52 -17.09 3.66
N SER A 245 25.62 -16.22 4.67
CA SER A 245 26.90 -15.81 5.27
C SER A 245 27.34 -16.70 6.44
N VAL A 246 26.56 -17.72 6.79
CA VAL A 246 26.84 -18.60 7.93
C VAL A 246 26.84 -20.06 7.46
N SER A 247 27.87 -20.81 7.84
CA SER A 247 27.91 -22.25 7.70
C SER A 247 27.48 -22.90 9.01
N TYR A 248 26.44 -23.71 8.98
CA TYR A 248 25.92 -24.43 10.15
C TYR A 248 25.28 -25.74 9.71
N SER A 249 25.06 -26.64 10.67
CA SER A 249 24.36 -27.90 10.46
C SER A 249 23.23 -28.06 11.47
N GLY A 250 22.16 -28.74 11.06
CA GLY A 250 20.94 -28.89 11.86
C GLY A 250 19.79 -27.97 11.40
N SER A 251 18.66 -28.12 12.06
CA SER A 251 17.43 -27.37 11.79
C SER A 251 17.41 -26.06 12.57
N VAL A 252 17.16 -24.94 11.89
CA VAL A 252 16.90 -23.64 12.53
C VAL A 252 15.40 -23.35 12.41
N PRO A 253 14.69 -23.02 13.50
CA PRO A 253 13.27 -22.70 13.45
C PRO A 253 13.05 -21.38 12.71
N THR A 254 11.94 -21.29 11.97
CA THR A 254 11.49 -20.02 11.39
C THR A 254 10.79 -19.20 12.46
N ALA A 255 11.11 -17.91 12.57
CA ALA A 255 10.43 -17.00 13.47
C ALA A 255 8.95 -16.85 13.06
N ASP A 256 8.05 -16.94 14.04
CA ASP A 256 6.61 -16.77 13.87
C ASP A 256 6.12 -15.74 14.89
N TYR A 257 5.76 -14.55 14.40
CA TYR A 257 5.27 -13.46 15.24
C TYR A 257 3.78 -13.22 15.07
N HIS A 258 3.01 -14.13 14.47
CA HIS A 258 1.60 -13.83 14.16
C HIS A 258 0.79 -13.42 15.42
N GLY A 259 1.18 -13.85 16.62
CA GLY A 259 0.60 -13.40 17.90
C GLY A 259 0.98 -12.00 18.39
N GLY A 260 1.72 -11.22 17.61
CA GLY A 260 2.23 -9.90 17.96
C GLY A 260 1.14 -8.81 17.98
N TYR A 261 1.39 -7.76 18.77
CA TYR A 261 0.40 -6.70 19.06
C TYR A 261 1.07 -5.38 19.47
N TYR A 262 0.30 -4.30 19.56
CA TYR A 262 0.76 -2.99 20.04
C TYR A 262 0.77 -2.91 21.58
N ASN A 263 1.86 -2.37 22.14
CA ASN A 263 1.96 -1.96 23.53
C ASN A 263 2.83 -0.70 23.69
N ALA A 264 2.98 -0.19 24.91
CA ALA A 264 3.83 0.97 25.21
C ALA A 264 4.45 0.83 26.61
N PRO A 265 5.63 1.40 26.90
CA PRO A 265 6.24 1.33 28.22
C PRO A 265 5.57 2.32 29.19
N ASN A 266 5.51 1.96 30.48
CA ASN A 266 4.90 2.79 31.52
C ASN A 266 5.81 3.93 32.03
N ALA A 267 7.10 3.87 31.71
CA ALA A 267 8.13 4.87 32.00
C ALA A 267 9.24 4.75 30.94
N ASN A 268 10.16 5.72 30.89
CA ASN A 268 11.35 5.61 30.04
C ASN A 268 12.13 4.35 30.44
N LEU A 269 12.45 3.49 29.47
CA LEU A 269 13.19 2.24 29.74
C LEU A 269 14.23 1.94 28.67
N ASN A 270 15.23 1.16 29.07
CA ASN A 270 16.24 0.59 28.17
C ASN A 270 15.76 -0.75 27.62
N VAL A 271 16.07 -1.00 26.36
CA VAL A 271 15.87 -2.27 25.66
C VAL A 271 17.22 -2.99 25.56
N TYR A 272 17.23 -4.30 25.78
CA TYR A 272 18.45 -5.09 25.91
C TYR A 272 18.64 -6.11 24.78
N TYR A 273 19.89 -6.45 24.47
CA TYR A 273 20.21 -7.47 23.46
C TYR A 273 19.82 -8.89 23.88
N LEU A 274 19.83 -9.17 25.18
CA LEU A 274 19.62 -10.51 25.73
C LEU A 274 18.33 -10.60 26.54
N PRO A 275 17.69 -11.78 26.57
CA PRO A 275 16.46 -12.02 27.34
C PRO A 275 16.70 -12.01 28.86
N THR A 276 17.95 -11.90 29.33
CA THR A 276 18.25 -11.62 30.76
C THR A 276 17.85 -10.21 31.18
N VAL A 277 17.49 -9.34 30.22
CA VAL A 277 16.99 -7.97 30.43
C VAL A 277 17.84 -7.17 31.44
N SER A 278 19.15 -7.42 31.32
CA SER A 278 20.25 -6.86 32.08
C SER A 278 21.51 -6.92 31.21
N GLY A 279 22.46 -6.01 31.40
CA GLY A 279 23.67 -5.92 30.58
C GLY A 279 23.58 -4.89 29.45
N LEU A 280 24.07 -5.24 28.25
CA LEU A 280 24.19 -4.29 27.13
C LEU A 280 22.81 -3.89 26.57
N SER A 281 22.58 -2.58 26.52
CA SER A 281 21.39 -1.99 25.90
C SER A 281 21.58 -1.81 24.39
N VAL A 282 20.54 -2.13 23.61
CA VAL A 282 20.45 -1.89 22.16
C VAL A 282 19.85 -0.50 21.86
N GLY A 283 19.11 0.06 22.80
CA GLY A 283 18.47 1.38 22.72
C GLY A 283 17.50 1.62 23.87
N SER A 284 16.71 2.70 23.78
CA SER A 284 15.74 3.10 24.79
C SER A 284 14.44 3.57 24.15
N ILE A 285 13.33 3.46 24.87
CA ILE A 285 11.99 3.90 24.45
C ILE A 285 11.44 4.87 25.50
N TYR A 286 10.79 5.94 25.08
CA TYR A 286 10.18 6.90 26.00
C TYR A 286 8.86 6.40 26.58
N ALA A 287 8.50 6.91 27.75
CA ALA A 287 7.23 6.61 28.40
C ALA A 287 6.05 6.85 27.44
N TYR A 288 5.21 5.81 27.31
CA TYR A 288 4.01 5.78 26.46
C TYR A 288 4.24 5.93 24.95
N GLU A 289 5.48 5.82 24.48
CA GLU A 289 5.79 5.66 23.06
C GLU A 289 5.41 4.24 22.60
N GLY A 290 4.77 4.12 21.44
CA GLY A 290 4.34 2.82 20.92
C GLY A 290 5.49 1.89 20.59
N ALA A 291 5.30 0.60 20.84
CA ALA A 291 6.19 -0.48 20.42
C ALA A 291 5.37 -1.69 19.94
N THR A 292 5.90 -2.42 18.98
CA THR A 292 5.32 -3.70 18.52
C THR A 292 5.89 -4.80 19.40
N VAL A 293 5.04 -5.50 20.14
CA VAL A 293 5.44 -6.73 20.83
C VAL A 293 5.38 -7.86 19.81
N LEU A 294 6.53 -8.42 19.47
CA LEU A 294 6.65 -9.52 18.50
C LEU A 294 6.33 -10.87 19.16
N GLU A 295 6.87 -11.08 20.36
CA GLU A 295 6.62 -12.28 21.17
C GLU A 295 6.73 -11.99 22.67
N THR A 296 6.09 -12.83 23.48
CA THR A 296 6.25 -12.84 24.94
C THR A 296 6.57 -14.24 25.43
N SER A 297 7.60 -14.36 26.26
CA SER A 297 7.99 -15.61 26.92
C SER A 297 8.13 -15.40 28.42
N GLY A 298 7.16 -15.90 29.18
CA GLY A 298 7.05 -15.66 30.62
C GLY A 298 6.94 -14.16 30.94
N ASN A 299 7.94 -13.63 31.64
CA ASN A 299 7.96 -12.22 32.06
C ASN A 299 8.71 -11.31 31.07
N ILE A 300 9.20 -11.82 29.94
CA ILE A 300 10.01 -11.07 28.98
C ILE A 300 9.22 -10.86 27.70
N ALA A 301 9.29 -9.66 27.13
CA ALA A 301 8.77 -9.32 25.81
C ALA A 301 9.94 -9.03 24.86
N TYR A 302 9.88 -9.58 23.65
CA TYR A 302 10.70 -9.15 22.53
C TYR A 302 9.91 -8.12 21.73
N ILE A 303 10.46 -6.93 21.61
CA ILE A 303 9.76 -5.78 21.04
C ILE A 303 10.54 -5.18 19.87
N GLU A 304 9.80 -4.59 18.95
CA GLU A 304 10.29 -3.76 17.86
C GLU A 304 9.83 -2.32 18.04
N TYR A 305 10.74 -1.36 17.82
CA TYR A 305 10.50 0.05 18.08
C TYR A 305 11.31 0.97 17.13
N SER A 306 10.81 2.20 16.99
CA SER A 306 11.42 3.23 16.16
C SER A 306 12.70 3.80 16.81
N SER A 307 13.70 4.14 16.00
CA SER A 307 14.84 4.95 16.44
C SER A 307 15.37 5.83 15.30
N PRO A 308 16.11 6.92 15.59
CA PRO A 308 16.69 7.79 14.57
C PRO A 308 17.65 7.10 13.59
N SER A 309 18.24 5.96 14.00
CA SER A 309 19.14 5.15 13.17
C SER A 309 18.44 4.05 12.38
N GLY A 310 17.11 4.00 12.41
CA GLY A 310 16.29 2.91 11.87
C GLY A 310 15.62 2.08 12.97
N THR A 311 14.75 1.15 12.57
CA THR A 311 14.00 0.27 13.46
C THR A 311 14.95 -0.64 14.26
N LYS A 312 14.62 -0.87 15.54
CA LYS A 312 15.39 -1.73 16.44
C LYS A 312 14.52 -2.78 17.11
N ARG A 313 15.14 -3.90 17.50
CA ARG A 313 14.51 -4.95 18.30
C ARG A 313 15.32 -5.29 19.54
N GLY A 314 14.66 -5.79 20.56
CA GLY A 314 15.31 -6.32 21.76
C GLY A 314 14.33 -6.64 22.88
N TYR A 315 14.86 -6.92 24.06
CA TYR A 315 14.09 -7.49 25.17
C TYR A 315 13.83 -6.48 26.28
N VAL A 316 12.64 -6.57 26.89
CA VAL A 316 12.20 -5.81 28.07
C VAL A 316 11.38 -6.70 29.00
N TRP A 317 11.20 -6.30 30.27
CA TRP A 317 10.25 -6.96 31.15
C TRP A 317 8.81 -6.59 30.78
N THR A 318 7.91 -7.57 30.69
CA THR A 318 6.47 -7.32 30.45
C THR A 318 5.84 -6.44 31.54
N SER A 319 6.37 -6.48 32.77
CA SER A 319 5.95 -5.64 33.89
C SER A 319 6.26 -4.14 33.71
N GLN A 320 7.12 -3.79 32.77
CA GLN A 320 7.46 -2.41 32.43
C GLN A 320 6.58 -1.85 31.30
N LEU A 321 5.69 -2.67 30.71
CA LEU A 321 4.73 -2.26 29.69
C LEU A 321 3.38 -1.88 30.31
N CYS A 322 2.58 -1.12 29.56
CA CYS A 322 1.25 -0.65 29.97
C CYS A 322 0.16 -1.74 29.89
N SER A 323 0.53 -2.98 29.53
CA SER A 323 -0.40 -4.10 29.29
C SER A 323 -1.49 -3.78 28.26
N ARG A 324 -1.22 -2.90 27.30
CA ARG A 324 -2.05 -2.69 26.11
C ARG A 324 -1.84 -3.90 25.19
N HIS A 325 -2.93 -4.47 24.68
CA HIS A 325 -2.91 -5.66 23.80
C HIS A 325 -3.77 -5.36 22.58
N ASP A 326 -3.43 -4.27 21.88
CA ASP A 326 -4.26 -3.79 20.78
C ASP A 326 -3.72 -4.26 19.43
N GLY A 327 -4.64 -4.48 18.51
CA GLY A 327 -4.30 -4.78 17.13
C GLY A 327 -3.72 -6.18 16.92
N VAL A 328 -3.39 -6.47 15.66
CA VAL A 328 -2.69 -7.68 15.24
C VAL A 328 -1.53 -7.27 14.35
N ILE A 329 -0.43 -8.00 14.42
CA ILE A 329 0.69 -7.76 13.52
C ILE A 329 0.34 -8.22 12.09
N GLY A 330 0.90 -7.54 11.10
CA GLY A 330 0.90 -7.98 9.72
C GLY A 330 2.19 -7.59 8.99
N ILE A 331 2.50 -8.32 7.92
CA ILE A 331 3.66 -8.09 7.06
C ILE A 331 3.20 -7.52 5.71
N VAL A 332 3.82 -6.44 5.28
CA VAL A 332 3.56 -5.85 3.97
C VAL A 332 4.20 -6.70 2.87
N THR A 333 3.38 -7.14 1.91
CA THR A 333 3.81 -7.99 0.78
C THR A 333 3.98 -7.21 -0.52
N ALA A 334 3.31 -6.05 -0.65
CA ALA A 334 3.48 -5.12 -1.77
C ALA A 334 4.86 -4.44 -1.74
N SER A 335 5.39 -4.04 -2.90
CA SER A 335 6.74 -3.46 -3.05
C SER A 335 6.94 -2.18 -2.23
N SER A 336 5.92 -1.32 -2.13
CA SER A 336 5.81 -0.24 -1.16
C SER A 336 4.34 0.16 -1.03
N THR A 337 3.90 0.44 0.19
CA THR A 337 2.50 0.65 0.51
C THR A 337 2.29 2.06 1.04
N PRO A 338 1.62 2.97 0.33
CA PRO A 338 1.38 4.32 0.83
C PRO A 338 0.41 4.29 2.02
N VAL A 339 0.60 5.23 2.94
CA VAL A 339 -0.25 5.44 4.12
C VAL A 339 -0.82 6.85 4.08
N TYR A 340 -2.12 6.97 4.33
CA TYR A 340 -2.89 8.21 4.26
C TYR A 340 -3.37 8.68 5.63
N ALA A 341 -3.67 9.96 5.75
CA ALA A 341 -4.24 10.55 6.96
C ALA A 341 -5.74 10.21 7.15
N GLY A 342 -6.37 9.51 6.21
CA GLY A 342 -7.79 9.11 6.27
C GLY A 342 -8.09 7.97 5.30
N THR A 343 -9.36 7.58 5.21
CA THR A 343 -9.83 6.35 4.53
C THR A 343 -10.09 6.52 3.02
N ASP A 344 -9.39 7.42 2.35
CA ASP A 344 -9.42 7.59 0.89
C ASP A 344 -8.21 8.42 0.41
N THR A 345 -8.05 8.53 -0.91
CA THR A 345 -6.89 9.18 -1.55
C THR A 345 -6.98 10.71 -1.61
N HIS A 346 -8.07 11.34 -1.16
CA HIS A 346 -8.15 12.80 -0.99
C HIS A 346 -7.48 13.25 0.31
N PHE A 347 -7.20 12.33 1.25
CA PHE A 347 -6.40 12.64 2.43
C PHE A 347 -4.92 12.73 2.07
N ALA A 348 -4.19 13.57 2.79
CA ALA A 348 -2.75 13.69 2.62
C ALA A 348 -2.03 12.36 2.92
N SER A 349 -1.04 12.00 2.09
CA SER A 349 -0.11 10.91 2.43
C SER A 349 0.74 11.28 3.65
N VAL A 350 0.88 10.34 4.58
CA VAL A 350 1.66 10.49 5.83
C VAL A 350 2.93 9.64 5.85
N GLY A 351 3.12 8.80 4.83
CA GLY A 351 4.32 8.01 4.57
C GLY A 351 4.02 6.78 3.73
N SER A 352 4.93 5.81 3.77
CA SER A 352 4.77 4.48 3.19
C SER A 352 5.35 3.43 4.15
N ILE A 353 4.95 2.18 3.93
CA ILE A 353 5.49 0.98 4.60
C ILE A 353 6.09 0.11 3.50
N ASP A 354 7.34 -0.30 3.66
CA ASP A 354 8.05 -1.05 2.62
C ASP A 354 7.73 -2.55 2.69
N ARG A 355 7.93 -3.26 1.56
CA ARG A 355 7.82 -4.72 1.54
C ARG A 355 8.65 -5.32 2.67
N THR A 356 8.16 -6.38 3.31
CA THR A 356 8.79 -7.10 4.45
C THR A 356 8.78 -6.39 5.80
N GLU A 357 8.30 -5.15 5.87
CA GLU A 357 8.17 -4.41 7.14
C GLU A 357 6.96 -4.90 7.94
N TYR A 358 7.16 -5.01 9.26
CA TYR A 358 6.08 -5.31 10.20
C TYR A 358 5.28 -4.05 10.54
N THR A 359 3.97 -4.21 10.56
CA THR A 359 3.03 -3.18 11.00
C THR A 359 2.01 -3.77 11.95
N VAL A 360 1.46 -2.96 12.85
CA VAL A 360 0.32 -3.38 13.69
C VAL A 360 -0.97 -2.81 13.11
N ILE A 361 -1.89 -3.69 12.73
CA ILE A 361 -3.24 -3.34 12.30
C ILE A 361 -4.09 -3.11 13.56
N LEU A 362 -4.39 -1.85 13.85
CA LEU A 362 -5.15 -1.45 15.05
C LEU A 362 -6.66 -1.52 14.84
N LYS A 363 -7.14 -1.19 13.63
CA LYS A 363 -8.56 -1.23 13.23
C LYS A 363 -8.67 -1.61 11.75
N SER A 364 -9.78 -2.21 11.33
CA SER A 364 -10.03 -2.53 9.90
C SER A 364 -11.50 -2.40 9.53
N SER A 365 -11.80 -1.92 8.32
CA SER A 365 -13.16 -1.89 7.78
C SER A 365 -13.14 -1.86 6.25
N GLY A 366 -13.85 -2.79 5.60
CA GLY A 366 -13.85 -2.92 4.14
C GLY A 366 -12.44 -3.14 3.59
N LEU A 367 -12.01 -2.29 2.66
CA LEU A 367 -10.67 -2.35 2.06
C LEU A 367 -9.57 -1.67 2.90
N TRP A 368 -9.92 -0.97 3.99
CA TRP A 368 -8.99 -0.12 4.73
C TRP A 368 -8.56 -0.72 6.08
N ALA A 369 -7.29 -0.55 6.40
CA ALA A 369 -6.63 -0.86 7.67
C ALA A 369 -6.09 0.44 8.29
N PHE A 370 -6.36 0.68 9.57
CA PHE A 370 -5.66 1.69 10.36
C PHE A 370 -4.47 1.04 11.06
N VAL A 371 -3.26 1.47 10.70
CA VAL A 371 -2.02 0.76 11.00
C VAL A 371 -1.04 1.63 11.77
N GLU A 372 -0.17 1.02 12.58
CA GLU A 372 0.97 1.65 13.25
C GLU A 372 2.30 1.01 12.81
N TYR A 373 3.24 1.82 12.36
CA TYR A 373 4.52 1.39 11.78
C TYR A 373 5.68 2.28 12.22
N ASN A 374 6.91 1.84 11.95
CA ASN A 374 8.13 2.51 12.39
C ASN A 374 8.66 3.47 11.33
N THR A 375 9.19 4.62 11.75
CA THR A 375 9.98 5.50 10.86
C THR A 375 11.16 6.10 11.62
N PRO A 376 12.20 6.65 10.96
CA PRO A 376 13.30 7.31 11.66
C PRO A 376 12.91 8.54 12.49
N SER A 377 11.75 9.17 12.20
CA SER A 377 11.25 10.35 12.92
C SER A 377 10.24 10.02 14.02
N GLY A 378 10.18 8.75 14.44
CA GLY A 378 9.21 8.23 15.42
C GLY A 378 8.20 7.30 14.76
N ARG A 379 7.35 6.65 15.57
CA ARG A 379 6.25 5.85 15.04
C ARG A 379 5.20 6.72 14.36
N LYS A 380 4.51 6.13 13.39
CA LYS A 380 3.40 6.75 12.68
C LYS A 380 2.18 5.84 12.69
N ARG A 381 0.99 6.45 12.71
CA ARG A 381 -0.27 5.78 12.39
C ARG A 381 -0.92 6.42 11.18
N GLY A 382 -1.69 5.63 10.44
CA GLY A 382 -2.48 6.10 9.32
C GLY A 382 -3.23 4.95 8.64
N TYR A 383 -3.76 5.20 7.46
CA TYR A 383 -4.63 4.26 6.76
C TYR A 383 -3.97 3.72 5.49
N THR A 384 -4.11 2.42 5.26
CA THR A 384 -3.67 1.77 4.02
C THR A 384 -4.65 0.66 3.61
N TRP A 385 -4.50 0.13 2.41
CA TRP A 385 -5.29 -1.00 1.94
C TRP A 385 -4.90 -2.29 2.64
N VAL A 386 -5.90 -3.05 3.10
CA VAL A 386 -5.72 -4.35 3.77
C VAL A 386 -5.00 -5.35 2.86
N GLU A 387 -5.28 -5.33 1.56
CA GLU A 387 -4.71 -6.25 0.57
C GLU A 387 -3.18 -6.14 0.41
N ASN A 388 -2.60 -5.00 0.78
CA ASN A 388 -1.16 -4.80 0.76
C ASN A 388 -0.44 -5.49 1.94
N ILE A 389 -1.19 -5.96 2.93
CA ILE A 389 -0.69 -6.65 4.12
C ILE A 389 -1.02 -8.13 3.95
N GLY A 390 -0.12 -8.87 3.30
CA GLY A 390 -0.42 -10.23 2.84
C GLY A 390 -0.29 -11.33 3.90
N ASP A 391 0.39 -11.08 5.03
CA ASP A 391 0.58 -12.08 6.08
C ASP A 391 0.17 -11.52 7.44
N HIS A 392 -1.01 -11.92 7.93
CA HIS A 392 -1.61 -11.45 9.19
C HIS A 392 -2.63 -12.45 9.72
N TYR A 393 -2.83 -12.49 11.05
CA TYR A 393 -3.92 -13.27 11.65
C TYR A 393 -5.30 -12.67 11.36
N SER A 394 -6.36 -13.44 11.70
CA SER A 394 -7.74 -13.04 11.49
C SER A 394 -8.04 -11.63 12.00
N LEU A 395 -8.47 -10.75 11.09
CA LEU A 395 -8.93 -9.38 11.38
C LEU A 395 -10.29 -9.34 12.08
N SER A 396 -10.95 -10.49 12.26
CA SER A 396 -12.34 -10.58 12.75
C SER A 396 -12.56 -10.00 14.14
N ASN A 397 -11.52 -9.94 14.97
CA ASN A 397 -11.58 -9.42 16.34
C ASN A 397 -11.13 -7.95 16.47
N LEU A 398 -10.74 -7.29 15.37
CA LEU A 398 -10.34 -5.89 15.41
C LEU A 398 -11.56 -4.96 15.50
N PRO A 399 -11.41 -3.79 16.17
CA PRO A 399 -12.41 -2.74 16.08
C PRO A 399 -12.57 -2.28 14.63
N SER A 400 -13.80 -1.90 14.26
CA SER A 400 -14.05 -1.23 12.99
C SER A 400 -13.46 0.18 13.00
N ILE A 401 -13.11 0.68 11.82
CA ILE A 401 -12.71 2.08 11.66
C ILE A 401 -13.89 3.00 11.99
N GLU A 402 -13.68 3.94 12.91
CA GLU A 402 -14.70 4.89 13.35
C GLU A 402 -15.08 5.86 12.22
N ILE A 403 -16.39 6.01 12.01
CA ILE A 403 -16.99 6.93 11.04
C ILE A 403 -17.81 8.04 11.71
N THR A 404 -18.16 7.89 12.99
CA THR A 404 -18.90 8.89 13.75
C THR A 404 -17.99 10.06 14.07
N ARG A 405 -18.47 11.29 13.86
CA ARG A 405 -17.71 12.51 14.14
C ARG A 405 -18.54 13.45 14.99
N ASN A 406 -18.01 13.82 16.15
CA ASN A 406 -18.55 14.88 17.00
C ASN A 406 -17.85 16.20 16.64
N LEU A 407 -18.48 17.35 16.85
CA LEU A 407 -17.81 18.63 16.62
C LEU A 407 -17.07 19.10 17.87
N GLY A 408 -15.88 19.63 17.67
CA GLY A 408 -15.07 20.26 18.71
C GLY A 408 -14.51 21.60 18.26
N VAL A 409 -14.10 22.43 19.21
CA VAL A 409 -13.31 23.63 18.97
C VAL A 409 -12.02 23.56 19.79
N SER A 410 -10.91 23.89 19.15
CA SER A 410 -9.64 23.99 19.85
C SER A 410 -9.58 25.27 20.69
N THR A 411 -9.14 25.14 21.94
CA THR A 411 -9.00 26.26 22.89
C THR A 411 -7.59 26.84 22.90
N ALA A 412 -6.64 26.22 22.19
CA ALA A 412 -5.23 26.61 22.13
C ALA A 412 -4.59 26.26 20.77
N ASN A 413 -3.36 26.74 20.53
CA ASN A 413 -2.57 26.28 19.38
C ASN A 413 -1.91 24.94 19.73
N LEU A 414 -2.28 23.88 19.02
CA LEU A 414 -1.92 22.50 19.33
C LEU A 414 -1.14 21.86 18.17
N PRO A 415 0.00 21.19 18.42
CA PRO A 415 0.57 20.26 17.46
C PRO A 415 -0.35 19.03 17.29
N ALA A 416 -0.50 18.55 16.06
CA ALA A 416 -1.20 17.30 15.76
C ALA A 416 -0.17 16.19 15.46
N TYR A 417 -0.26 15.08 16.20
CA TYR A 417 0.65 13.95 16.10
C TYR A 417 0.01 12.76 15.38
N THR A 418 0.84 11.90 14.78
CA THR A 418 0.36 10.66 14.14
C THR A 418 -0.05 9.57 15.14
N GLY A 419 0.13 9.79 16.45
CA GLY A 419 -0.28 8.85 17.51
C GLY A 419 -0.46 9.55 18.87
N PRO A 420 -1.00 8.85 19.88
CA PRO A 420 -1.48 9.44 21.14
C PRO A 420 -0.34 9.71 22.15
N ASN A 421 0.72 10.41 21.71
CA ASN A 421 1.84 10.88 22.53
C ASN A 421 2.75 11.84 21.72
N PRO A 422 3.42 12.83 22.33
CA PRO A 422 4.31 13.77 21.61
C PRO A 422 5.57 13.14 20.98
N ASN A 423 5.92 11.90 21.33
CA ASN A 423 7.03 11.14 20.74
C ASN A 423 6.67 10.49 19.40
N TYR A 424 5.40 10.52 18.99
CA TYR A 424 5.01 10.20 17.61
C TYR A 424 5.39 11.36 16.67
N ALA A 425 5.48 11.07 15.37
CA ALA A 425 5.78 12.10 14.39
C ALA A 425 4.69 13.19 14.38
N GLN A 426 5.09 14.46 14.40
CA GLN A 426 4.17 15.59 14.21
C GLN A 426 3.79 15.71 12.73
N MET A 427 2.50 15.83 12.42
CA MET A 427 1.97 15.89 11.05
C MET A 427 1.28 17.21 10.69
N GLY A 428 0.96 18.04 11.68
CA GLY A 428 0.37 19.36 11.48
C GLY A 428 0.12 20.12 12.77
N SER A 429 -0.82 21.06 12.72
CA SER A 429 -1.25 21.89 13.86
C SER A 429 -2.72 22.26 13.73
N VAL A 430 -3.38 22.48 14.87
CA VAL A 430 -4.74 23.02 15.01
C VAL A 430 -4.64 24.30 15.84
N PHE A 431 -5.17 25.42 15.37
CA PHE A 431 -5.05 26.72 16.04
C PHE A 431 -6.22 26.97 17.00
N ALA A 432 -6.02 27.89 17.94
CA ALA A 432 -7.06 28.29 18.87
C ALA A 432 -8.26 28.89 18.10
N GLY A 433 -9.45 28.37 18.37
CA GLY A 433 -10.69 28.74 17.67
C GLY A 433 -11.02 27.88 16.46
N ASP A 434 -10.11 27.01 16.01
CA ASP A 434 -10.38 26.10 14.89
C ASP A 434 -11.42 25.04 15.30
N GLN A 435 -12.42 24.85 14.44
CA GLN A 435 -13.38 23.76 14.59
C GLN A 435 -12.84 22.49 13.94
N VAL A 436 -13.04 21.36 14.62
CA VAL A 436 -12.53 20.04 14.22
C VAL A 436 -13.63 18.98 14.33
N ASN A 437 -13.47 17.92 13.55
CA ASN A 437 -14.27 16.71 13.68
C ASN A 437 -13.55 15.74 14.63
N ILE A 438 -14.12 15.51 15.81
CA ILE A 438 -13.66 14.52 16.78
C ILE A 438 -14.07 13.13 16.29
N ILE A 439 -13.10 12.30 15.93
CA ILE A 439 -13.30 10.91 15.51
C ILE A 439 -13.29 9.99 16.73
N THR A 440 -12.22 10.10 17.55
CA THR A 440 -12.08 9.34 18.80
C THR A 440 -11.93 10.33 19.95
N GLU A 441 -12.88 10.30 20.89
CA GLU A 441 -12.91 11.28 22.00
C GLU A 441 -11.72 11.14 22.94
N ASN A 442 -11.33 9.90 23.26
CA ASN A 442 -10.26 9.62 24.20
C ASN A 442 -9.56 8.31 23.86
N GLU A 443 -8.36 8.42 23.31
CA GLU A 443 -7.40 7.34 23.20
C GLU A 443 -6.17 7.69 24.04
N TYR A 444 -6.04 7.07 25.20
CA TYR A 444 -4.90 7.28 26.12
C TYR A 444 -4.69 8.73 26.58
N GLY A 445 -5.77 9.52 26.71
CA GLY A 445 -5.70 10.93 27.06
C GLY A 445 -5.53 11.87 25.87
N TRP A 446 -5.66 11.36 24.65
CA TRP A 446 -5.56 12.13 23.40
C TRP A 446 -6.85 12.03 22.61
N CYS A 447 -7.23 13.12 21.96
CA CYS A 447 -8.37 13.19 21.06
C CYS A 447 -7.88 13.01 19.62
N TYR A 448 -8.48 12.09 18.86
CA TYR A 448 -8.17 11.91 17.45
C TYR A 448 -9.15 12.71 16.60
N VAL A 449 -8.63 13.71 15.89
CA VAL A 449 -9.44 14.72 15.21
C VAL A 449 -9.11 14.82 13.72
N GLU A 450 -10.11 15.08 12.89
CA GLU A 450 -9.95 15.54 11.52
C GLU A 450 -10.04 17.06 11.47
N TYR A 451 -9.06 17.69 10.82
CA TYR A 451 -8.94 19.14 10.71
C TYR A 451 -8.50 19.56 9.31
N TYR A 452 -8.88 20.78 8.94
CA TYR A 452 -8.60 21.36 7.63
C TYR A 452 -7.20 21.98 7.57
N THR A 453 -6.57 21.99 6.39
CA THR A 453 -5.18 22.46 6.22
C THR A 453 -5.00 23.63 5.25
N GLY A 454 -6.09 24.27 4.79
CA GLY A 454 -6.00 25.39 3.84
C GLY A 454 -5.94 24.97 2.36
N GLY A 455 -6.31 23.73 2.03
CA GLY A 455 -6.34 23.17 0.67
C GLY A 455 -7.22 21.91 0.58
N SER A 456 -7.31 21.26 -0.60
CA SER A 456 -8.25 20.16 -0.89
C SER A 456 -8.07 18.85 -0.11
N ALA A 457 -7.10 18.75 0.81
CA ALA A 457 -6.84 17.54 1.60
C ALA A 457 -6.91 17.80 3.12
N SER A 458 -7.91 17.19 3.78
CA SER A 458 -7.99 17.14 5.24
C SER A 458 -6.90 16.23 5.82
N LYS A 459 -6.55 16.45 7.10
CA LYS A 459 -5.66 15.57 7.86
C LYS A 459 -6.38 15.06 9.11
N ARG A 460 -5.97 13.89 9.60
CA ARG A 460 -6.37 13.37 10.92
C ARG A 460 -5.16 13.16 11.80
N GLY A 461 -5.24 13.58 13.05
CA GLY A 461 -4.14 13.46 14.01
C GLY A 461 -4.61 13.55 15.44
N TYR A 462 -3.72 13.20 16.36
CA TYR A 462 -3.96 13.23 17.80
C TYR A 462 -3.56 14.59 18.38
N VAL A 463 -4.45 15.17 19.17
CA VAL A 463 -4.27 16.43 19.91
C VAL A 463 -4.62 16.23 21.39
N ASP A 464 -4.13 17.11 22.27
CA ASP A 464 -4.44 17.04 23.70
C ASP A 464 -5.95 17.17 23.92
N ILE A 465 -6.55 16.16 24.55
CA ILE A 465 -8.00 16.10 24.80
C ILE A 465 -8.48 17.30 25.62
N ASN A 466 -7.67 17.82 26.54
CA ASN A 466 -8.06 18.91 27.44
C ASN A 466 -8.17 20.25 26.72
N ALA A 467 -7.62 20.34 25.50
CA ALA A 467 -7.66 21.54 24.69
C ALA A 467 -8.79 21.51 23.64
N ILE A 468 -9.57 20.43 23.55
CA ILE A 468 -10.74 20.33 22.67
C ILE A 468 -12.02 20.49 23.50
N GLN A 469 -12.79 21.53 23.19
CA GLN A 469 -14.12 21.74 23.76
C GLN A 469 -15.18 21.22 22.79
N HIS A 470 -16.03 20.29 23.23
CA HIS A 470 -17.17 19.85 22.44
C HIS A 470 -18.12 21.01 22.14
N ILE A 471 -18.59 21.06 20.91
CA ILE A 471 -19.65 21.97 20.48
C ILE A 471 -20.80 21.14 19.90
N SER A 472 -22.03 21.53 20.19
CA SER A 472 -23.21 20.97 19.53
C SER A 472 -23.92 22.06 18.74
N LEU A 473 -24.20 21.79 17.47
CA LEU A 473 -25.10 22.59 16.65
C LEU A 473 -26.49 21.94 16.72
N ASP A 474 -27.16 22.10 17.87
CA ASP A 474 -28.49 21.49 18.10
C ASP A 474 -29.59 22.15 17.25
N SER A 475 -29.39 23.40 16.84
CA SER A 475 -30.34 24.18 16.04
C SER A 475 -29.66 25.32 15.31
N LEU A 476 -30.23 25.71 14.16
CA LEU A 476 -29.79 26.89 13.42
C LEU A 476 -30.07 28.19 14.20
N PRO A 477 -29.16 29.18 14.15
CA PRO A 477 -29.48 30.53 14.58
C PRO A 477 -30.72 31.05 13.84
N THR A 478 -31.68 31.65 14.56
CA THR A 478 -32.91 32.19 13.98
C THR A 478 -32.97 33.71 14.11
N PRO A 479 -33.47 34.42 13.09
CA PRO A 479 -33.62 35.87 13.12
C PRO A 479 -34.78 36.27 14.04
N SER A 480 -34.60 37.37 14.77
CA SER A 480 -35.61 37.91 15.70
C SER A 480 -36.52 38.93 15.01
N GLY A 481 -37.81 38.93 15.37
CA GLY A 481 -38.77 39.97 14.95
C GLY A 481 -39.33 39.83 13.53
N VAL A 482 -39.10 38.68 12.85
CA VAL A 482 -39.67 38.34 11.54
C VAL A 482 -40.13 36.88 11.57
N SER A 483 -41.35 36.61 11.09
CA SER A 483 -41.89 35.24 11.04
C SER A 483 -41.29 34.44 9.89
N ALA A 484 -40.95 33.18 10.15
CA ALA A 484 -40.53 32.23 9.13
C ALA A 484 -41.70 31.82 8.22
N ILE A 485 -41.39 31.57 6.96
CA ILE A 485 -42.27 31.02 5.93
C ILE A 485 -41.69 29.66 5.54
N PRO A 486 -42.26 28.55 6.02
CA PRO A 486 -41.84 27.23 5.58
C PRO A 486 -42.13 27.05 4.09
N TYR A 487 -41.13 26.60 3.32
CA TYR A 487 -41.28 26.36 1.88
C TYR A 487 -41.08 24.89 1.47
N GLY A 488 -40.70 24.03 2.42
CA GLY A 488 -40.53 22.60 2.22
C GLY A 488 -39.95 21.90 3.43
N THR A 489 -39.55 20.65 3.26
CA THR A 489 -38.82 19.86 4.25
C THR A 489 -37.58 19.25 3.64
N SER A 490 -36.49 19.21 4.41
CA SER A 490 -35.26 18.51 4.03
C SER A 490 -35.45 16.99 4.01
N SER A 491 -34.44 16.29 3.51
CA SER A 491 -34.34 14.84 3.48
C SER A 491 -34.47 14.24 4.90
N SER A 492 -33.95 14.90 5.92
CA SER A 492 -34.09 14.54 7.34
C SER A 492 -35.36 15.10 8.00
N GLN A 493 -36.32 15.57 7.22
CA GLN A 493 -37.61 16.11 7.68
C GLN A 493 -37.48 17.41 8.51
N ARG A 494 -36.41 18.18 8.35
CA ARG A 494 -36.29 19.52 8.95
C ARG A 494 -37.05 20.53 8.10
N LEU A 495 -37.65 21.54 8.74
CA LEU A 495 -38.33 22.62 8.01
C LEU A 495 -37.31 23.48 7.25
N LEU A 496 -37.58 23.72 5.97
CA LEU A 496 -36.86 24.69 5.14
C LEU A 496 -37.59 26.02 5.22
N ASN A 497 -36.92 27.06 5.72
CA ASN A 497 -37.56 28.34 6.06
C ASN A 497 -36.99 29.50 5.24
N ALA A 498 -37.89 30.35 4.75
CA ALA A 498 -37.59 31.65 4.17
C ALA A 498 -38.15 32.79 5.05
N TYR A 499 -37.60 33.98 4.94
CA TYR A 499 -38.06 35.18 5.65
C TYR A 499 -38.36 36.27 4.64
N LYS A 500 -39.59 36.79 4.67
CA LYS A 500 -40.07 37.84 3.76
C LYS A 500 -39.96 39.22 4.42
N LEU A 501 -39.40 40.17 3.70
CA LEU A 501 -39.25 41.57 4.10
C LEU A 501 -39.75 42.48 2.97
N GLY A 502 -40.49 43.53 3.31
CA GLY A 502 -41.04 44.47 2.31
C GLY A 502 -42.22 43.93 1.51
N THR A 503 -42.76 44.80 0.65
CA THR A 503 -43.97 44.53 -0.15
C THR A 503 -43.92 45.18 -1.53
N GLY A 504 -42.74 45.64 -1.98
CA GLY A 504 -42.62 46.30 -3.26
C GLY A 504 -42.68 45.34 -4.46
N PRO A 505 -42.85 45.87 -5.69
CA PRO A 505 -43.11 45.07 -6.89
C PRO A 505 -41.89 44.32 -7.43
N ASN A 506 -40.66 44.73 -7.09
CA ASN A 506 -39.45 43.98 -7.44
C ASN A 506 -39.19 42.89 -6.39
N VAL A 507 -38.56 41.77 -6.76
CA VAL A 507 -38.28 40.65 -5.85
C VAL A 507 -36.79 40.32 -5.82
N LEU A 508 -36.21 40.19 -4.63
CA LEU A 508 -34.85 39.66 -4.42
C LEU A 508 -34.90 38.37 -3.60
N PHE A 509 -34.20 37.33 -4.05
CA PHE A 509 -33.94 36.11 -3.31
C PHE A 509 -32.49 36.09 -2.85
N GLY A 510 -32.24 35.93 -1.54
CA GLY A 510 -30.92 35.64 -1.00
C GLY A 510 -30.90 34.23 -0.44
N VAL A 511 -30.20 33.32 -1.11
CA VAL A 511 -30.07 31.91 -0.73
C VAL A 511 -28.67 31.71 -0.16
N PHE A 512 -28.58 31.18 1.06
CA PHE A 512 -27.33 30.94 1.77
C PHE A 512 -27.20 29.46 2.12
N GLU A 513 -25.96 29.00 2.23
CA GLU A 513 -25.64 27.66 2.75
C GLU A 513 -26.38 26.59 1.94
N GLN A 514 -26.05 26.50 0.66
CA GLN A 514 -26.37 25.29 -0.11
C GLN A 514 -25.40 24.15 0.23
N HIS A 515 -24.23 24.50 0.80
CA HIS A 515 -23.26 23.57 1.37
C HIS A 515 -23.11 23.85 2.87
N GLY A 516 -23.37 22.85 3.71
CA GLY A 516 -23.17 23.00 5.17
C GLY A 516 -21.69 23.15 5.54
N PHE A 517 -20.84 22.58 4.70
CA PHE A 517 -19.39 22.67 4.77
C PHE A 517 -18.91 23.28 3.45
N GLU A 518 -18.50 24.55 3.50
CA GLU A 518 -18.02 25.43 2.41
C GLU A 518 -16.49 25.34 2.26
N ASP A 519 -15.92 24.18 2.62
CA ASP A 519 -14.50 23.83 2.51
C ASP A 519 -13.50 24.70 3.29
N GLY A 520 -13.94 25.57 4.21
CA GLY A 520 -13.05 26.31 5.12
C GLY A 520 -12.73 25.54 6.40
N TRP A 521 -13.74 25.04 7.10
CA TRP A 521 -13.59 24.13 8.25
C TRP A 521 -14.88 23.34 8.49
N ALA A 522 -14.91 22.48 9.52
CA ALA A 522 -16.09 21.68 9.81
C ALA A 522 -17.30 22.55 10.17
N ALA A 523 -18.40 22.42 9.42
CA ALA A 523 -19.65 23.17 9.61
C ALA A 523 -19.50 24.70 9.51
N ASP A 524 -18.56 25.19 8.69
CA ASP A 524 -18.31 26.62 8.45
C ASP A 524 -19.46 27.36 7.74
N GLY A 525 -20.37 26.63 7.08
CA GLY A 525 -21.62 27.18 6.55
C GLY A 525 -22.46 27.91 7.60
N VAL A 526 -22.27 27.62 8.91
CA VAL A 526 -22.92 28.37 10.00
C VAL A 526 -22.60 29.86 9.97
N GLU A 527 -21.44 30.28 9.46
CA GLU A 527 -21.09 31.69 9.33
C GLU A 527 -21.94 32.38 8.26
N LEU A 528 -22.29 31.68 7.17
CA LEU A 528 -23.23 32.17 6.16
C LEU A 528 -24.64 32.35 6.76
N VAL A 529 -25.09 31.41 7.60
CA VAL A 529 -26.38 31.52 8.32
C VAL A 529 -26.40 32.75 9.23
N LYS A 530 -25.30 33.04 9.94
CA LYS A 530 -25.18 34.25 10.79
C LYS A 530 -25.21 35.54 9.97
N ILE A 531 -24.56 35.56 8.80
CA ILE A 531 -24.59 36.70 7.87
C ILE A 531 -26.02 36.92 7.35
N ALA A 532 -26.72 35.86 6.94
CA ALA A 532 -28.11 35.92 6.49
C ALA A 532 -29.05 36.47 7.59
N ASN A 533 -28.89 36.03 8.84
CA ASN A 533 -29.69 36.54 9.95
C ASN A 533 -29.41 38.00 10.27
N SER A 534 -28.16 38.44 10.12
CA SER A 534 -27.78 39.85 10.28
C SER A 534 -28.38 40.71 9.17
N LEU A 535 -28.46 40.19 7.93
CA LEU A 535 -29.16 40.84 6.83
C LEU A 535 -30.66 40.98 7.13
N ILE A 536 -31.32 39.93 7.59
CA ILE A 536 -32.74 39.96 7.95
C ILE A 536 -33.00 41.01 9.03
N ALA A 537 -32.17 41.03 10.08
CA ALA A 537 -32.28 42.02 11.16
C ALA A 537 -32.10 43.46 10.64
N ASN A 538 -31.13 43.69 9.75
CA ASN A 538 -30.88 45.00 9.15
C ASN A 538 -32.07 45.47 8.30
N LEU A 539 -32.58 44.63 7.41
CA LEU A 539 -33.67 44.97 6.51
C LEU A 539 -35.00 45.19 7.25
N ASN A 540 -35.26 44.44 8.32
CA ASN A 540 -36.46 44.60 9.14
C ASN A 540 -36.47 45.94 9.91
N GLY A 541 -35.30 46.41 10.36
CA GLY A 541 -35.17 47.64 11.15
C GLY A 541 -34.95 48.91 10.32
N ASN A 542 -34.26 48.82 9.18
CA ASN A 542 -33.71 49.98 8.45
C ASN A 542 -33.87 49.92 6.91
N GLY A 543 -34.54 48.91 6.35
CA GLY A 543 -34.60 48.70 4.90
C GLY A 543 -35.52 49.69 4.16
N ASN A 544 -35.03 50.30 3.08
CA ASN A 544 -35.89 51.03 2.13
C ASN A 544 -36.58 50.07 1.15
N LEU A 545 -37.55 49.32 1.66
CA LEU A 545 -38.18 48.19 0.95
C LEU A 545 -39.48 48.57 0.21
N SER A 546 -39.76 49.86 0.04
CA SER A 546 -40.98 50.30 -0.67
C SER A 546 -41.05 49.81 -2.12
N LYS A 547 -39.89 49.57 -2.75
CA LYS A 547 -39.76 49.07 -4.13
C LYS A 547 -39.49 47.57 -4.22
N TRP A 548 -39.16 46.92 -3.10
CA TRP A 548 -38.68 45.53 -3.07
C TRP A 548 -39.47 44.65 -2.10
N THR A 549 -39.66 43.40 -2.50
CA THR A 549 -39.95 42.28 -1.63
C THR A 549 -38.70 41.40 -1.59
N VAL A 550 -38.13 41.20 -0.41
CA VAL A 550 -36.90 40.42 -0.23
C VAL A 550 -37.22 39.13 0.50
N TYR A 551 -36.84 38.00 -0.07
CA TYR A 551 -36.88 36.68 0.57
C TYR A 551 -35.45 36.26 0.90
N VAL A 552 -35.17 36.03 2.18
CA VAL A 552 -33.89 35.49 2.64
C VAL A 552 -34.09 34.07 3.13
N ILE A 553 -33.29 33.14 2.64
CA ILE A 553 -33.24 31.73 3.06
C ILE A 553 -31.88 31.54 3.75
N PRO A 554 -31.83 31.57 5.10
CA PRO A 554 -30.56 31.52 5.82
C PRO A 554 -29.79 30.21 5.68
N SER A 555 -30.49 29.10 5.41
CA SER A 555 -29.92 27.76 5.28
C SER A 555 -30.76 26.95 4.32
N ALA A 556 -30.20 26.63 3.15
CA ALA A 556 -30.83 25.80 2.15
C ALA A 556 -30.55 24.30 2.40
N ASN A 557 -29.43 23.98 3.06
CA ASN A 557 -29.03 22.61 3.44
C ASN A 557 -28.83 22.44 4.97
N PRO A 558 -29.90 22.62 5.78
CA PRO A 558 -29.80 22.47 7.24
C PRO A 558 -29.36 21.08 7.69
N ASP A 559 -29.54 20.06 6.85
CA ASP A 559 -29.13 18.70 7.18
C ASP A 559 -27.61 18.53 7.11
N GLY A 560 -26.99 19.02 6.05
CA GLY A 560 -25.54 18.96 5.91
C GLY A 560 -24.84 19.79 6.98
N LEU A 561 -25.39 20.95 7.33
CA LEU A 561 -24.82 21.79 8.38
C LEU A 561 -24.96 21.20 9.80
N LEU A 562 -26.13 20.68 10.17
CA LEU A 562 -26.40 20.23 11.55
C LEU A 562 -26.04 18.76 11.81
N SER A 563 -25.95 17.94 10.77
CA SER A 563 -25.77 16.48 10.91
C SER A 563 -24.73 15.90 9.98
N GLY A 564 -24.27 16.68 9.00
CA GLY A 564 -23.17 16.29 8.16
C GLY A 564 -21.83 16.36 8.91
N TYR A 565 -20.88 15.58 8.42
CA TYR A 565 -19.61 15.35 9.11
C TYR A 565 -18.40 15.41 8.17
N THR A 566 -18.61 15.67 6.88
CA THR A 566 -17.53 15.70 5.86
C THR A 566 -17.87 16.65 4.73
N ASN A 567 -16.91 17.47 4.29
CA ASN A 567 -17.06 18.32 3.11
C ASN A 567 -16.99 17.53 1.79
N ASN A 568 -16.55 16.27 1.82
CA ASN A 568 -16.55 15.35 0.66
C ASN A 568 -17.77 14.40 0.67
N GLY A 569 -18.92 14.88 1.14
CA GLY A 569 -20.12 14.07 1.35
C GLY A 569 -21.15 14.81 2.18
N PHE A 570 -21.83 14.12 3.12
CA PHE A 570 -23.00 14.64 3.85
C PHE A 570 -22.81 16.01 4.57
N GLY A 571 -21.61 16.49 4.89
CA GLY A 571 -21.42 17.87 5.36
C GLY A 571 -21.69 18.93 4.28
N ARG A 572 -21.17 18.70 3.08
CA ARG A 572 -21.42 19.55 1.90
C ARG A 572 -22.79 19.27 1.28
N CYS A 573 -23.14 17.99 1.18
CA CYS A 573 -24.34 17.49 0.53
C CYS A 573 -25.55 17.43 1.47
N THR A 574 -26.76 17.20 0.94
CA THR A 574 -27.95 16.91 1.76
C THR A 574 -27.85 15.51 2.39
N ALA A 575 -28.79 15.14 3.28
CA ALA A 575 -28.83 13.78 3.86
C ALA A 575 -29.09 12.67 2.83
N ALA A 576 -29.56 13.04 1.63
CA ALA A 576 -29.67 12.15 0.49
C ALA A 576 -28.37 12.04 -0.33
N TRP A 577 -27.25 12.60 0.16
CA TRP A 577 -25.96 12.67 -0.53
C TRP A 577 -26.04 13.43 -1.86
N VAL A 578 -26.71 14.58 -1.87
CA VAL A 578 -26.89 15.41 -3.06
C VAL A 578 -26.18 16.75 -2.88
N ASP A 579 -25.30 17.13 -3.80
CA ASP A 579 -24.80 18.52 -3.88
C ASP A 579 -25.89 19.37 -4.56
N MET A 580 -26.51 20.26 -3.79
CA MET A 580 -27.61 21.10 -4.28
C MET A 580 -27.16 22.00 -5.44
N ASN A 581 -25.97 22.60 -5.34
CA ASN A 581 -25.41 23.47 -6.37
C ASN A 581 -24.72 22.71 -7.52
N ARG A 582 -25.08 21.43 -7.70
CA ARG A 582 -24.85 20.61 -8.90
C ARG A 582 -26.15 20.00 -9.44
N SER A 583 -27.28 20.26 -8.78
CA SER A 583 -28.53 19.51 -8.94
C SER A 583 -29.72 20.35 -9.36
N HIS A 584 -29.59 21.67 -9.52
CA HIS A 584 -30.69 22.48 -10.02
C HIS A 584 -31.07 22.09 -11.46
N ASN A 585 -32.35 22.26 -11.82
CA ASN A 585 -32.93 21.87 -13.11
C ASN A 585 -32.46 22.75 -14.29
N THR A 586 -31.15 22.83 -14.51
CA THR A 586 -30.56 23.55 -15.64
C THR A 586 -30.65 22.71 -16.90
N ASN A 587 -30.64 23.38 -18.06
CA ASN A 587 -30.46 22.71 -19.35
C ASN A 587 -29.16 23.18 -20.04
N PRO A 588 -28.15 22.30 -20.22
CA PRO A 588 -28.09 20.92 -19.73
C PRO A 588 -27.89 20.83 -18.21
N LEU A 589 -28.15 19.65 -17.64
CA LEU A 589 -27.80 19.26 -16.27
C LEU A 589 -26.66 18.25 -16.32
N ALA A 590 -25.55 18.54 -15.64
CA ALA A 590 -24.43 17.63 -15.53
C ALA A 590 -24.71 16.58 -14.46
N TYR A 591 -24.39 15.31 -14.75
CA TYR A 591 -24.59 14.19 -13.85
C TYR A 591 -23.26 13.71 -13.27
N TYR A 592 -23.08 13.96 -11.97
CA TYR A 592 -21.96 13.47 -11.19
C TYR A 592 -22.41 12.34 -10.26
N THR A 593 -21.53 11.36 -10.05
CA THR A 593 -21.78 10.20 -9.20
C THR A 593 -20.86 10.12 -7.98
N ASP A 594 -19.84 11.00 -7.88
CA ASP A 594 -18.95 11.06 -6.73
C ASP A 594 -19.65 11.65 -5.51
N ASP A 595 -19.31 11.17 -4.31
CA ASP A 595 -20.00 11.53 -3.06
C ASP A 595 -20.01 13.04 -2.75
N ARG A 596 -19.02 13.78 -3.27
CA ARG A 596 -18.88 15.22 -3.07
C ARG A 596 -19.78 16.05 -3.99
N ASN A 597 -19.89 15.68 -5.27
CA ASN A 597 -20.60 16.48 -6.28
C ASN A 597 -21.88 15.82 -6.78
N ARG A 598 -22.30 14.70 -6.18
CA ARG A 598 -23.40 13.86 -6.65
C ARG A 598 -24.66 14.65 -7.02
N THR A 599 -25.13 14.42 -8.24
CA THR A 599 -26.30 15.12 -8.82
C THR A 599 -27.59 14.37 -8.56
N ASN A 600 -28.62 15.06 -8.07
CA ASN A 600 -30.01 14.61 -8.12
C ASN A 600 -31.00 15.78 -7.99
N ASN A 601 -31.59 16.19 -9.11
CA ASN A 601 -32.57 17.27 -9.18
C ASN A 601 -33.93 16.97 -8.52
N ASN A 602 -34.14 15.75 -8.03
CA ASN A 602 -35.34 15.37 -7.27
C ASN A 602 -35.14 15.44 -5.75
N ALA A 603 -33.99 15.91 -5.27
CA ALA A 603 -33.78 16.10 -3.84
C ALA A 603 -34.83 17.08 -3.27
N PRO A 604 -35.45 16.77 -2.10
CA PRO A 604 -36.50 17.60 -1.52
C PRO A 604 -36.11 19.07 -1.36
N GLU A 605 -34.85 19.33 -0.97
CA GLU A 605 -34.30 20.67 -0.78
C GLU A 605 -34.24 21.45 -2.10
N VAL A 606 -33.72 20.83 -3.16
CA VAL A 606 -33.60 21.41 -4.52
C VAL A 606 -34.99 21.73 -5.08
N VAL A 607 -35.89 20.75 -5.07
CA VAL A 607 -37.25 20.89 -5.60
C VAL A 607 -38.04 21.96 -4.84
N SER A 608 -37.94 21.96 -3.51
CA SER A 608 -38.65 22.94 -2.67
C SER A 608 -38.13 24.35 -2.93
N LEU A 609 -36.81 24.53 -3.08
CA LEU A 609 -36.19 25.82 -3.34
C LEU A 609 -36.62 26.39 -4.70
N GLU A 610 -36.54 25.59 -5.76
CA GLU A 610 -36.95 26.01 -7.11
C GLU A 610 -38.43 26.36 -7.19
N ASN A 611 -39.28 25.55 -6.55
CA ASN A 611 -40.72 25.82 -6.45
C ASN A 611 -40.99 27.12 -5.70
N PHE A 612 -40.30 27.35 -4.58
CA PHE A 612 -40.44 28.57 -3.80
C PHE A 612 -40.07 29.81 -4.61
N VAL A 613 -38.91 29.80 -5.27
CA VAL A 613 -38.46 30.93 -6.12
C VAL A 613 -39.44 31.17 -7.27
N SER A 614 -39.89 30.10 -7.94
CA SER A 614 -40.82 30.19 -9.06
C SER A 614 -42.19 30.74 -8.66
N GLN A 615 -42.68 30.42 -7.46
CA GLN A 615 -43.97 30.90 -6.94
C GLN A 615 -43.93 32.36 -6.50
N HIS A 616 -42.77 32.86 -6.07
CA HIS A 616 -42.65 34.17 -5.43
C HIS A 616 -41.96 35.22 -6.30
N LYS A 617 -41.44 34.85 -7.47
CA LYS A 617 -40.87 35.83 -8.42
C LYS A 617 -41.95 36.80 -8.92
N SER A 618 -41.55 38.04 -9.15
CA SER A 618 -42.40 39.07 -9.71
C SER A 618 -42.73 38.80 -11.16
N GLY A 619 -44.01 38.96 -11.53
CA GLY A 619 -44.46 38.98 -12.92
C GLY A 619 -44.47 40.39 -13.54
N ALA A 620 -44.31 41.44 -12.74
CA ALA A 620 -44.46 42.84 -13.17
C ALA A 620 -43.26 43.74 -12.84
N GLY A 621 -42.41 43.34 -11.91
CA GLY A 621 -41.18 44.03 -11.52
C GLY A 621 -39.94 43.19 -11.80
N GLN A 622 -38.78 43.69 -11.37
CA GLN A 622 -37.49 43.00 -11.55
C GLN A 622 -37.33 41.83 -10.58
N ASN A 623 -36.56 40.81 -10.98
CA ASN A 623 -36.20 39.67 -10.14
C ASN A 623 -34.68 39.57 -10.03
N VAL A 624 -34.17 39.47 -8.80
CA VAL A 624 -32.75 39.25 -8.49
C VAL A 624 -32.59 37.99 -7.64
N LEU A 625 -31.58 37.17 -7.91
CA LEU A 625 -31.21 36.01 -7.10
C LEU A 625 -29.73 36.09 -6.71
N LEU A 626 -29.46 35.92 -5.42
CA LEU A 626 -28.13 35.81 -4.86
C LEU A 626 -27.98 34.37 -4.32
N ASP A 627 -26.97 33.68 -4.83
CA ASP A 627 -26.53 32.37 -4.34
C ASP A 627 -25.24 32.57 -3.56
N VAL A 628 -25.28 32.47 -2.23
CA VAL A 628 -24.20 32.93 -1.35
C VAL A 628 -23.45 31.72 -0.76
N HIS A 629 -22.16 31.67 -1.05
CA HIS A 629 -21.22 30.59 -0.76
C HIS A 629 -19.95 31.08 -0.04
N GLY A 630 -19.12 30.12 0.37
CA GLY A 630 -17.73 30.33 0.76
C GLY A 630 -16.80 29.30 0.08
N TRP A 631 -15.51 29.55 -0.13
CA TRP A 631 -14.79 30.79 0.10
C TRP A 631 -13.77 31.13 -0.99
N GLU A 632 -14.22 31.28 -2.23
CA GLU A 632 -13.32 31.48 -3.39
C GLU A 632 -12.98 32.94 -3.72
N ASN A 633 -13.44 33.92 -2.93
CA ASN A 633 -13.17 35.35 -3.14
C ASN A 633 -13.54 35.84 -4.57
N SER A 634 -14.73 35.46 -5.05
CA SER A 634 -15.17 35.72 -6.42
C SER A 634 -16.68 35.93 -6.54
N THR A 635 -17.12 36.41 -7.70
CA THR A 635 -18.54 36.41 -8.09
C THR A 635 -18.72 35.76 -9.46
N LEU A 636 -19.83 35.06 -9.67
CA LEU A 636 -20.20 34.46 -10.96
C LEU A 636 -21.60 34.92 -11.38
N GLY A 637 -21.89 34.97 -12.68
CA GLY A 637 -23.23 35.27 -13.20
C GLY A 637 -23.42 36.71 -13.68
N ASP A 638 -24.54 37.35 -13.31
CA ASP A 638 -24.92 38.69 -13.80
C ASP A 638 -23.89 39.76 -13.35
N PRO A 639 -23.16 40.40 -14.27
CA PRO A 639 -22.12 41.36 -13.90
C PRO A 639 -22.66 42.64 -13.27
N THR A 640 -23.92 43.02 -13.56
CA THR A 640 -24.56 44.20 -13.00
C THR A 640 -24.85 44.00 -11.52
N VAL A 641 -25.40 42.84 -11.17
CA VAL A 641 -25.64 42.44 -9.78
C VAL A 641 -24.33 42.18 -9.06
N SER A 642 -23.39 41.47 -9.69
CA SER A 642 -22.07 41.13 -9.12
C SER A 642 -21.27 42.36 -8.68
N SER A 643 -21.32 43.45 -9.46
CA SER A 643 -20.55 44.66 -9.19
C SER A 643 -20.80 45.28 -7.79
N TYR A 644 -21.98 45.10 -7.20
CA TYR A 644 -22.26 45.60 -5.85
C TYR A 644 -21.44 44.85 -4.79
N PHE A 645 -21.26 43.55 -4.97
CA PHE A 645 -20.51 42.69 -4.07
C PHE A 645 -19.00 42.79 -4.33
N ASP A 646 -18.59 42.80 -5.61
CA ASP A 646 -17.19 42.99 -5.99
C ASP A 646 -16.60 44.26 -5.37
N ASN A 647 -17.33 45.37 -5.42
CA ASN A 647 -16.89 46.64 -4.87
C ASN A 647 -16.86 46.69 -3.34
N ALA A 648 -17.83 46.05 -2.67
CA ALA A 648 -17.92 46.08 -1.20
C ALA A 648 -16.94 45.11 -0.54
N LEU A 649 -16.74 43.93 -1.15
CA LEU A 649 -15.98 42.82 -0.56
C LEU A 649 -14.62 42.60 -1.23
N GLY A 650 -14.31 43.33 -2.32
CA GLY A 650 -13.04 43.20 -3.05
C GLY A 650 -12.93 41.89 -3.85
N LEU A 651 -14.05 41.42 -4.42
CA LEU A 651 -14.14 40.13 -5.11
C LEU A 651 -13.76 40.25 -6.59
N ASN A 652 -13.34 39.12 -7.16
CA ASN A 652 -13.06 39.02 -8.60
C ASN A 652 -14.27 38.48 -9.36
N HIS A 653 -14.74 39.20 -10.38
CA HIS A 653 -15.83 38.72 -11.22
C HIS A 653 -15.36 37.72 -12.27
N VAL A 654 -16.06 36.59 -12.35
CA VAL A 654 -15.90 35.53 -13.34
C VAL A 654 -17.12 35.53 -14.25
N SER A 655 -16.91 35.87 -15.53
CA SER A 655 -17.98 36.14 -16.51
C SER A 655 -18.74 34.92 -17.03
N ASN A 656 -18.66 33.77 -16.35
CA ASN A 656 -19.40 32.57 -16.70
C ASN A 656 -20.77 32.56 -15.99
N GLY A 657 -21.81 32.08 -16.67
CA GLY A 657 -23.18 31.98 -16.14
C GLY A 657 -23.41 30.87 -15.11
N GLY A 658 -22.35 30.43 -14.42
CA GLY A 658 -22.34 29.20 -13.61
C GLY A 658 -22.23 27.92 -14.46
N SER A 659 -21.80 26.83 -13.81
CA SER A 659 -21.75 25.50 -14.44
C SER A 659 -23.14 24.84 -14.47
N ASP A 660 -23.28 23.73 -15.18
CA ASP A 660 -24.51 22.94 -15.17
C ASP A 660 -24.87 22.50 -13.74
N GLY A 661 -26.16 22.57 -13.40
CA GLY A 661 -26.69 22.24 -12.09
C GLY A 661 -26.60 23.34 -11.04
N TYR A 662 -26.05 24.52 -11.37
CA TYR A 662 -25.94 25.64 -10.44
C TYR A 662 -27.27 26.40 -10.32
N LEU A 663 -27.58 26.91 -9.12
CA LEU A 663 -28.79 27.71 -8.86
C LEU A 663 -28.82 28.96 -9.72
N ILE A 664 -27.69 29.65 -9.86
CA ILE A 664 -27.62 30.89 -10.66
C ILE A 664 -27.88 30.66 -12.14
N LYS A 665 -27.43 29.51 -12.67
CA LYS A 665 -27.70 29.13 -14.06
C LYS A 665 -29.19 28.83 -14.25
N TRP A 666 -29.79 28.10 -13.32
CA TRP A 666 -31.23 27.84 -13.32
C TRP A 666 -32.05 29.14 -13.22
N GLY A 667 -31.65 30.06 -12.33
CA GLY A 667 -32.29 31.36 -12.14
C GLY A 667 -32.28 32.20 -13.42
N MET A 668 -31.12 32.30 -14.08
CA MET A 668 -30.99 32.99 -15.36
C MET A 668 -31.83 32.36 -16.47
N GLN A 669 -31.87 31.02 -16.57
CA GLN A 669 -32.74 30.31 -17.50
C GLN A 669 -34.24 30.56 -17.24
N ASN A 670 -34.60 30.96 -16.02
CA ASN A 670 -35.96 31.28 -15.59
C ASN A 670 -36.26 32.80 -15.53
N GLY A 671 -35.39 33.62 -16.13
CA GLY A 671 -35.58 35.05 -16.32
C GLY A 671 -35.29 35.89 -15.07
N ILE A 672 -34.35 35.45 -14.23
CA ILE A 672 -33.94 36.13 -13.00
C ILE A 672 -32.48 36.59 -13.14
N ASN A 673 -32.18 37.84 -12.79
CA ASN A 673 -30.81 38.35 -12.76
C ASN A 673 -30.09 37.72 -11.57
N SER A 674 -29.20 36.76 -11.84
CA SER A 674 -28.68 35.86 -10.80
C SER A 674 -27.16 35.96 -10.67
N THR A 675 -26.67 36.03 -9.44
CA THR A 675 -25.25 36.10 -9.10
C THR A 675 -24.92 35.13 -7.99
N LEU A 676 -23.79 34.43 -8.13
CA LEU A 676 -23.19 33.64 -7.05
C LEU A 676 -22.12 34.49 -6.39
N VAL A 677 -22.13 34.57 -5.06
CA VAL A 677 -21.17 35.33 -4.26
C VAL A 677 -20.35 34.37 -3.41
N GLU A 678 -19.09 34.19 -3.79
CA GLU A 678 -18.10 33.44 -3.01
C GLU A 678 -17.40 34.40 -2.05
N LEU A 679 -17.77 34.33 -0.77
CA LEU A 679 -17.18 35.22 0.23
C LEU A 679 -15.67 34.95 0.41
N PRO A 680 -14.90 35.94 0.90
CA PRO A 680 -13.46 35.73 1.10
C PRO A 680 -13.16 34.72 2.22
N LEU A 681 -12.23 33.77 2.00
CA LEU A 681 -11.83 32.75 3.00
C LEU A 681 -11.30 33.40 4.29
N PRO A 682 -11.99 33.22 5.43
CA PRO A 682 -11.52 33.67 6.73
C PRO A 682 -10.64 32.61 7.39
N ALA A 683 -9.72 33.02 8.27
CA ALA A 683 -8.84 32.07 8.95
C ALA A 683 -9.56 31.18 9.97
N ASN A 684 -10.63 31.69 10.59
CA ASN A 684 -11.47 31.05 11.61
C ASN A 684 -12.74 31.91 11.84
N PRO A 685 -13.71 31.47 12.67
CA PRO A 685 -14.92 32.26 12.96
C PRO A 685 -14.67 33.68 13.47
N GLN A 686 -13.57 33.92 14.21
CA GLN A 686 -13.26 35.26 14.72
C GLN A 686 -12.79 36.20 13.60
N ASP A 687 -12.13 35.68 12.56
CA ASP A 687 -11.69 36.47 11.42
C ASP A 687 -12.88 36.99 10.58
N VAL A 688 -13.98 36.24 10.51
CA VAL A 688 -15.25 36.69 9.90
C VAL A 688 -15.75 37.99 10.55
N ILE A 689 -15.68 38.03 11.89
CA ILE A 689 -16.07 39.21 12.69
C ILE A 689 -15.07 40.34 12.50
N ASN A 690 -13.77 40.06 12.58
CA ASN A 690 -12.71 41.06 12.49
C ASN A 690 -12.72 41.79 11.13
N ARG A 691 -13.02 41.05 10.05
CA ARG A 691 -13.12 41.58 8.68
C ARG A 691 -14.48 42.19 8.35
N ASN A 692 -15.42 42.17 9.30
CA ASN A 692 -16.77 42.71 9.14
C ASN A 692 -17.50 42.18 7.88
N LEU A 693 -17.31 40.90 7.53
CA LEU A 693 -17.87 40.34 6.29
C LEU A 693 -19.39 40.50 6.20
N SER A 694 -20.08 40.35 7.34
CA SER A 694 -21.52 40.58 7.43
C SER A 694 -21.91 42.02 7.10
N GLY A 695 -21.20 43.02 7.64
CA GLY A 695 -21.49 44.43 7.41
C GLY A 695 -21.26 44.87 5.97
N GLU A 696 -20.18 44.40 5.35
CA GLU A 696 -19.88 44.69 3.94
C GLU A 696 -20.90 44.05 3.00
N PHE A 697 -21.27 42.78 3.24
CA PHE A 697 -22.31 42.11 2.46
C PHE A 697 -23.67 42.83 2.58
N ILE A 698 -24.06 43.22 3.79
CA ILE A 698 -25.30 43.99 4.03
C ILE A 698 -25.26 45.35 3.31
N SER A 699 -24.10 46.01 3.28
CA SER A 699 -23.92 47.28 2.58
C SER A 699 -24.09 47.11 1.06
N ALA A 700 -23.54 46.03 0.48
CA ALA A 700 -23.73 45.69 -0.93
C ALA A 700 -25.22 45.48 -1.26
N VAL A 701 -25.94 44.70 -0.45
CA VAL A 701 -27.39 44.47 -0.65
C VAL A 701 -28.18 45.77 -0.55
N ASN A 702 -27.92 46.62 0.45
CA ASN A 702 -28.60 47.90 0.57
C ASN A 702 -28.34 48.83 -0.62
N ASN A 703 -27.10 48.86 -1.13
CA ASN A 703 -26.75 49.63 -2.32
C ASN A 703 -27.46 49.11 -3.58
N LEU A 704 -27.57 47.79 -3.73
CA LEU A 704 -28.35 47.17 -4.80
C LEU A 704 -29.82 47.59 -4.73
N LEU A 705 -30.44 47.47 -3.56
CA LEU A 705 -31.86 47.81 -3.35
C LEU A 705 -32.16 49.30 -3.60
N ALA A 706 -31.20 50.19 -3.31
CA ALA A 706 -31.34 51.63 -3.53
C ALA A 706 -31.27 52.05 -5.01
N ASN A 707 -30.42 51.39 -5.81
CA ASN A 707 -30.03 51.87 -7.16
C ASN A 707 -30.75 51.17 -8.33
N THR A 708 -31.61 50.19 -8.06
CA THR A 708 -32.29 49.36 -9.09
C THR A 708 -33.75 49.78 -9.37
N GLY A 709 -34.14 51.02 -9.07
CA GLY A 709 -35.50 51.54 -9.34
C GLY A 709 -35.58 52.50 -10.53
N VAL A 710 -36.26 52.10 -11.61
CA VAL A 710 -36.49 52.92 -12.83
C VAL A 710 -37.31 54.21 -12.51
N PRO A 711 -36.99 55.38 -13.09
CA PRO A 711 -37.96 56.45 -13.35
C PRO A 711 -38.71 56.16 -14.66
N ALA A 712 -40.04 56.04 -14.60
CA ALA A 712 -40.89 55.82 -15.76
C ALA A 712 -40.90 57.04 -16.72
N SER A 713 -40.62 56.83 -18.02
CA SER A 713 -41.57 57.13 -19.12
C SER A 713 -40.95 56.87 -20.52
N SER A 714 -41.13 55.67 -21.08
CA SER A 714 -41.29 55.47 -22.52
C SER A 714 -42.71 54.96 -22.80
N THR A 715 -43.40 55.59 -23.76
CA THR A 715 -44.79 55.27 -24.13
C THR A 715 -44.87 54.37 -25.36
N SER A 716 -43.77 54.25 -26.11
CA SER A 716 -43.65 53.42 -27.31
C SER A 716 -42.95 52.10 -27.00
N ALA A 717 -43.45 51.00 -27.58
CA ALA A 717 -42.75 49.73 -27.52
C ALA A 717 -41.45 49.80 -28.35
N PRO A 718 -40.33 49.20 -27.88
CA PRO A 718 -39.13 49.02 -28.69
C PRO A 718 -39.42 48.30 -30.01
N GLU A 719 -38.63 48.57 -31.05
CA GLU A 719 -38.79 47.93 -32.36
C GLU A 719 -37.47 47.36 -32.88
N GLY A 720 -37.53 46.37 -33.78
CA GLY A 720 -36.35 45.81 -34.41
C GLY A 720 -36.63 44.62 -35.33
N TRP A 721 -35.57 44.06 -35.91
CA TRP A 721 -35.63 42.93 -36.85
C TRP A 721 -34.50 41.93 -36.63
N LEU A 722 -34.80 40.63 -36.72
CA LEU A 722 -33.84 39.52 -36.77
C LEU A 722 -33.44 39.22 -38.22
N ASP A 723 -32.24 39.69 -38.62
CA ASP A 723 -31.79 39.64 -40.01
C ASP A 723 -31.19 38.28 -40.37
N VAL A 724 -30.34 37.71 -39.52
CA VAL A 724 -29.50 36.54 -39.85
C VAL A 724 -29.44 35.56 -38.68
N VAL A 725 -29.53 34.26 -39.01
CA VAL A 725 -29.12 33.13 -38.19
C VAL A 725 -28.34 32.18 -39.10
N ASP A 726 -27.04 32.07 -38.90
CA ASP A 726 -26.14 31.20 -39.67
C ASP A 726 -25.14 30.48 -38.75
N GLY A 727 -24.18 29.75 -39.34
CA GLY A 727 -23.20 28.96 -38.58
C GLY A 727 -22.17 29.76 -37.78
N ASP A 728 -22.15 31.09 -37.92
CA ASP A 728 -21.19 31.97 -37.24
C ASP A 728 -21.87 32.96 -36.30
N ARG A 729 -23.13 33.38 -36.58
CA ARG A 729 -23.77 34.48 -35.83
C ARG A 729 -25.30 34.52 -35.88
N ILE A 730 -25.85 35.24 -34.91
CA ILE A 730 -27.24 35.72 -34.84
C ILE A 730 -27.20 37.25 -34.82
N ALA A 731 -27.76 37.91 -35.83
CA ALA A 731 -27.60 39.36 -36.00
C ALA A 731 -28.88 40.05 -36.49
N GLY A 732 -29.02 41.33 -36.16
CA GLY A 732 -30.19 42.14 -36.47
C GLY A 732 -30.04 43.58 -35.99
N TRP A 733 -31.15 44.24 -35.71
CA TRP A 733 -31.18 45.56 -35.08
C TRP A 733 -32.37 45.71 -34.13
N ALA A 734 -32.23 46.56 -33.12
CA ALA A 734 -33.30 46.93 -32.19
C ALA A 734 -33.06 48.34 -31.63
N ARG A 735 -34.13 49.13 -31.46
CA ARG A 735 -34.06 50.49 -30.90
C ARG A 735 -35.31 50.86 -30.10
N ASP A 736 -35.16 51.82 -29.19
CA ASP A 736 -36.27 52.53 -28.58
C ASP A 736 -36.56 53.80 -29.39
N ARG A 737 -37.81 53.98 -29.84
CA ARG A 737 -38.22 55.16 -30.61
C ARG A 737 -38.25 56.43 -29.77
N ASP A 738 -38.51 56.30 -28.48
CA ASP A 738 -38.61 57.42 -27.57
C ASP A 738 -37.21 57.87 -27.09
N ASN A 739 -36.19 57.03 -27.29
CA ASN A 739 -34.80 57.31 -26.96
C ASN A 739 -33.82 56.75 -28.01
N LEU A 740 -33.64 57.48 -29.11
CA LEU A 740 -32.72 57.11 -30.19
C LEU A 740 -31.24 57.35 -29.88
N ALA A 741 -30.92 57.98 -28.74
CA ALA A 741 -29.55 58.26 -28.33
C ALA A 741 -28.89 57.04 -27.67
N ASP A 742 -29.68 56.21 -26.99
CA ASP A 742 -29.21 55.04 -26.26
C ASP A 742 -29.48 53.74 -27.03
N SER A 743 -28.56 52.78 -26.90
CA SER A 743 -28.75 51.41 -27.38
C SER A 743 -29.56 50.61 -26.35
N ILE A 744 -30.37 49.67 -26.83
CA ILE A 744 -31.16 48.77 -25.98
C ILE A 744 -30.63 47.35 -26.02
N TRP A 745 -30.92 46.58 -24.97
CA TRP A 745 -30.58 45.16 -24.93
C TRP A 745 -31.51 44.34 -25.83
N VAL A 746 -30.97 43.26 -26.38
CA VAL A 746 -31.70 42.24 -27.13
C VAL A 746 -31.45 40.91 -26.45
N HIS A 747 -32.53 40.26 -26.03
CA HIS A 747 -32.49 38.89 -25.53
C HIS A 747 -32.66 37.93 -26.70
N ILE A 748 -31.79 36.93 -26.79
CA ILE A 748 -31.77 35.87 -27.79
C ILE A 748 -32.00 34.55 -27.04
N TYR A 749 -33.07 33.86 -27.39
CA TYR A 749 -33.39 32.53 -26.91
C TYR A 749 -33.23 31.53 -28.04
N ILE A 750 -32.38 30.53 -27.86
CA ILE A 750 -32.23 29.38 -28.76
C ILE A 750 -32.97 28.23 -28.10
N ARG A 751 -34.18 27.91 -28.60
CA ARG A 751 -35.02 26.83 -28.07
C ARG A 751 -34.99 25.61 -28.96
N ASN A 752 -34.93 24.43 -28.37
CA ASN A 752 -35.18 23.20 -29.10
C ASN A 752 -36.64 23.22 -29.60
N ARG A 753 -36.83 23.01 -30.89
CA ARG A 753 -38.15 23.13 -31.54
C ARG A 753 -39.14 22.07 -31.04
N ASN A 754 -38.65 20.89 -30.68
CA ASN A 754 -39.51 19.79 -30.26
C ASN A 754 -39.81 19.86 -28.76
N THR A 755 -38.79 20.07 -27.92
CA THR A 755 -38.95 20.07 -26.45
C THR A 755 -39.33 21.43 -25.89
N GLN A 756 -39.17 22.51 -26.67
CA GLN A 756 -39.35 23.92 -26.27
C GLN A 756 -38.38 24.39 -25.17
N GLU A 757 -37.42 23.55 -24.78
CA GLU A 757 -36.37 23.87 -23.82
C GLU A 757 -35.38 24.90 -24.38
N ILE A 758 -34.88 25.79 -23.52
CA ILE A 758 -33.87 26.79 -23.91
C ILE A 758 -32.50 26.12 -23.88
N ALA A 759 -31.90 25.89 -25.04
CA ALA A 759 -30.53 25.38 -25.14
C ALA A 759 -29.47 26.48 -24.97
N ARG A 760 -29.82 27.74 -25.28
CA ARG A 760 -28.96 28.88 -24.97
C ARG A 760 -29.76 30.17 -24.85
N PHE A 761 -29.34 31.01 -23.91
CA PHE A 761 -29.78 32.39 -23.78
C PHE A 761 -28.58 33.33 -23.93
N ALA A 762 -28.78 34.45 -24.60
CA ALA A 762 -27.79 35.53 -24.66
C ALA A 762 -28.49 36.89 -24.58
N ALA A 763 -27.88 37.83 -23.87
CA ALA A 763 -28.27 39.23 -23.89
C ALA A 763 -27.17 40.03 -24.60
N VAL A 764 -27.52 40.74 -25.67
CA VAL A 764 -26.57 41.55 -26.45
C VAL A 764 -27.07 42.98 -26.59
N LEU A 765 -26.16 43.94 -26.43
CA LEU A 765 -26.51 45.35 -26.61
C LEU A 765 -26.57 45.68 -28.10
N ALA A 766 -27.64 46.33 -28.54
CA ALA A 766 -27.80 46.76 -29.92
C ALA A 766 -27.02 48.06 -30.18
N ASN A 767 -25.69 48.02 -30.10
CA ASN A 767 -24.81 49.19 -30.20
C ASN A 767 -23.92 49.22 -31.46
N CYS A 768 -24.15 48.33 -32.42
CA CYS A 768 -23.45 48.33 -33.70
C CYS A 768 -24.06 49.38 -34.65
N TYR A 769 -23.20 50.11 -35.38
CA TYR A 769 -23.68 51.09 -36.35
C TYR A 769 -24.40 50.41 -37.53
N ARG A 770 -25.57 50.94 -37.90
CA ARG A 770 -26.39 50.50 -39.04
C ARG A 770 -26.92 51.72 -39.79
N GLY A 771 -26.43 51.94 -41.01
CA GLY A 771 -26.77 53.14 -41.81
C GLY A 771 -28.24 53.22 -42.23
N ASP A 772 -28.95 52.09 -42.29
CA ASP A 772 -30.36 51.95 -42.62
C ASP A 772 -31.32 52.16 -41.43
N VAL A 773 -30.80 52.22 -40.19
CA VAL A 773 -31.58 52.32 -38.93
C VAL A 773 -31.37 53.66 -38.20
N ALA A 774 -30.60 54.57 -38.81
CA ALA A 774 -30.18 55.87 -38.26
C ALA A 774 -31.36 56.80 -37.81
N PRO A 775 -31.12 57.76 -36.89
CA PRO A 775 -29.84 58.09 -36.24
C PRO A 775 -29.48 57.17 -35.06
N GLY A 776 -28.18 56.91 -34.87
CA GLY A 776 -27.63 56.10 -33.76
C GLY A 776 -27.06 54.74 -34.18
N SER A 777 -26.49 54.02 -33.21
CA SER A 777 -25.99 52.65 -33.37
C SER A 777 -26.96 51.68 -32.71
N HIS A 778 -27.71 50.96 -33.54
CA HIS A 778 -28.89 50.16 -33.15
C HIS A 778 -28.83 48.70 -33.65
N GLY A 779 -27.70 48.27 -34.21
CA GLY A 779 -27.49 46.89 -34.66
C GLY A 779 -26.98 46.00 -33.53
N PHE A 780 -27.31 44.72 -33.55
CA PHE A 780 -26.69 43.70 -32.69
C PHE A 780 -26.07 42.58 -33.54
N ASN A 781 -25.00 41.99 -33.03
CA ASN A 781 -24.33 40.85 -33.63
C ASN A 781 -23.82 39.94 -32.51
N TYR A 782 -24.46 38.77 -32.37
CA TYR A 782 -24.09 37.75 -31.40
C TYR A 782 -23.35 36.62 -32.12
N ALA A 783 -22.07 36.45 -31.81
CA ALA A 783 -21.33 35.27 -32.24
C ALA A 783 -21.84 34.06 -31.46
N VAL A 784 -22.33 33.04 -32.16
CA VAL A 784 -22.91 31.85 -31.54
C VAL A 784 -22.00 30.66 -31.77
N ASP A 785 -21.64 29.98 -30.69
CA ASP A 785 -20.89 28.74 -30.76
C ASP A 785 -21.84 27.52 -30.79
N TRP A 786 -22.24 27.13 -32.00
CA TRP A 786 -23.11 25.97 -32.22
C TRP A 786 -22.44 24.63 -31.86
N ARG A 787 -21.12 24.58 -31.59
CA ARG A 787 -20.44 23.35 -31.14
C ARG A 787 -21.06 22.84 -29.85
N THR A 788 -21.25 23.75 -28.91
CA THR A 788 -21.71 23.47 -27.54
C THR A 788 -23.22 23.27 -27.39
N ILE A 789 -23.97 23.18 -28.49
CA ILE A 789 -25.42 22.95 -28.48
C ILE A 789 -25.70 21.51 -28.96
N PRO A 790 -26.55 20.72 -28.26
CA PRO A 790 -26.88 19.35 -28.66
C PRO A 790 -27.50 19.26 -30.06
N PRO A 791 -27.34 18.12 -30.77
CA PRO A 791 -27.98 17.95 -32.07
C PRO A 791 -29.50 18.08 -32.00
N GLY A 792 -30.09 18.81 -32.94
CA GLY A 792 -31.53 19.05 -32.98
C GLY A 792 -31.94 20.20 -33.89
N GLU A 793 -33.26 20.37 -34.00
CA GLU A 793 -33.88 21.51 -34.67
C GLU A 793 -34.12 22.62 -33.64
N TYR A 794 -33.63 23.84 -33.90
CA TYR A 794 -33.76 24.96 -32.97
C TYR A 794 -34.55 26.11 -33.58
N GLN A 795 -35.42 26.71 -32.77
CA GLN A 795 -36.08 27.99 -33.05
C GLN A 795 -35.35 29.10 -32.27
N ILE A 796 -35.00 30.19 -32.95
CA ILE A 796 -34.29 31.34 -32.41
C ILE A 796 -35.30 32.46 -32.26
N GLU A 797 -35.53 32.87 -31.02
CA GLU A 797 -36.45 33.92 -30.64
C GLU A 797 -35.68 35.13 -30.13
N THR A 798 -35.97 36.32 -30.64
CA THR A 798 -35.29 37.55 -30.22
C THR A 798 -36.29 38.59 -29.73
N TYR A 799 -35.96 39.26 -28.63
CA TYR A 799 -36.82 40.24 -27.97
C TYR A 799 -36.02 41.51 -27.69
N ALA A 800 -36.56 42.65 -28.07
CA ALA A 800 -36.02 43.95 -27.65
C ALA A 800 -36.37 44.18 -26.19
N ILE A 801 -35.44 44.70 -25.39
CA ILE A 801 -35.65 44.93 -23.96
C ILE A 801 -35.87 46.41 -23.71
N GLY A 802 -37.13 46.75 -23.42
CA GLY A 802 -37.53 48.11 -23.10
C GLY A 802 -37.27 48.45 -21.63
N GLN A 803 -36.93 49.71 -21.36
CA GLN A 803 -36.65 50.20 -19.99
C GLN A 803 -37.86 50.07 -19.04
N ASN A 804 -39.07 49.89 -19.59
CA ASN A 804 -40.33 49.74 -18.85
C ASN A 804 -40.80 48.28 -18.71
N GLY A 805 -39.97 47.28 -19.06
CA GLY A 805 -40.34 45.86 -19.03
C GLY A 805 -41.24 45.39 -20.19
N ASN A 806 -41.59 46.28 -21.12
CA ASN A 806 -42.25 45.92 -22.37
C ASN A 806 -41.21 45.39 -23.35
N ASN A 807 -41.17 44.07 -23.53
CA ASN A 807 -40.13 43.37 -24.26
C ASN A 807 -40.70 42.69 -25.53
N PRO A 808 -41.02 43.45 -26.60
CA PRO A 808 -41.64 42.87 -27.78
C PRO A 808 -40.67 41.96 -28.55
N PRO A 809 -41.17 40.87 -29.17
CA PRO A 809 -40.37 40.08 -30.10
C PRO A 809 -39.96 40.94 -31.30
N LEU A 810 -38.74 40.77 -31.78
CA LEU A 810 -38.28 41.44 -33.00
C LEU A 810 -39.03 40.90 -34.22
N SER A 811 -39.23 41.75 -35.22
CA SER A 811 -39.77 41.29 -36.49
C SER A 811 -38.81 40.30 -37.16
N GLY A 812 -39.32 39.28 -37.86
CA GLY A 812 -38.51 38.22 -38.46
C GLY A 812 -38.12 37.07 -37.50
N THR A 813 -38.58 37.10 -36.25
CA THR A 813 -38.49 36.00 -35.29
C THR A 813 -39.79 35.16 -35.27
N PRO A 814 -39.76 33.83 -35.02
CA PRO A 814 -38.58 32.99 -34.90
C PRO A 814 -37.93 32.67 -36.25
N LYS A 815 -36.61 32.48 -36.24
CA LYS A 815 -35.86 31.79 -37.32
C LYS A 815 -35.48 30.38 -36.87
N TYR A 816 -35.19 29.48 -37.80
CA TYR A 816 -34.83 28.10 -37.50
C TYR A 816 -33.39 27.79 -37.88
N TYR A 817 -32.74 26.95 -37.08
CA TYR A 817 -31.38 26.47 -37.34
C TYR A 817 -31.23 25.00 -36.92
N THR A 818 -30.65 24.17 -37.78
CA THR A 818 -30.41 22.75 -37.50
C THR A 818 -28.99 22.56 -36.96
N VAL A 819 -28.88 22.03 -35.75
CA VAL A 819 -27.60 21.60 -35.17
C VAL A 819 -27.43 20.11 -35.45
N ASN A 820 -26.42 19.75 -36.22
CA ASN A 820 -26.11 18.36 -36.55
C ASN A 820 -25.11 17.78 -35.55
N ALA A 821 -25.12 16.46 -35.38
CA ALA A 821 -24.11 15.76 -34.61
C ALA A 821 -22.71 15.92 -35.22
N SER A 822 -21.70 15.95 -34.35
CA SER A 822 -20.31 15.86 -34.77
C SER A 822 -20.02 14.50 -35.41
N ASN A 823 -19.19 14.51 -36.44
CA ASN A 823 -18.77 13.33 -37.17
C ASN A 823 -17.24 13.31 -37.33
N GLY A 824 -16.68 12.18 -37.70
CA GLY A 824 -15.26 12.05 -37.94
C GLY A 824 -14.88 10.67 -38.46
N CYS A 825 -13.60 10.50 -38.72
CA CYS A 825 -13.01 9.24 -39.12
C CYS A 825 -11.62 9.14 -38.51
N VAL A 826 -11.26 7.95 -38.02
CA VAL A 826 -9.88 7.60 -37.71
C VAL A 826 -9.27 6.96 -38.95
N ASP A 827 -8.19 7.57 -39.46
CA ASP A 827 -7.52 7.11 -40.67
C ASP A 827 -6.50 6.01 -40.36
N TYR A 828 -5.87 6.07 -39.17
CA TYR A 828 -4.90 5.07 -38.72
C TYR A 828 -4.85 4.93 -37.19
N VAL A 829 -4.51 3.72 -36.76
CA VAL A 829 -4.09 3.37 -35.39
C VAL A 829 -2.89 2.43 -35.54
N ASP A 830 -1.69 2.94 -35.30
CA ASP A 830 -0.44 2.20 -35.50
C ASP A 830 0.65 2.64 -34.51
N SER A 831 1.89 2.20 -34.72
CA SER A 831 3.03 2.52 -33.85
C SER A 831 3.34 4.01 -33.74
N SER A 832 2.86 4.85 -34.66
CA SER A 832 3.00 6.31 -34.58
C SER A 832 1.93 6.97 -33.70
N GLY A 833 0.82 6.27 -33.43
CA GLY A 833 -0.27 6.72 -32.58
C GLY A 833 -1.63 6.62 -33.25
N VAL A 834 -2.47 7.65 -33.07
CA VAL A 834 -3.83 7.73 -33.61
C VAL A 834 -4.01 9.03 -34.35
N GLY A 835 -4.56 8.97 -35.57
CA GLY A 835 -4.84 10.16 -36.37
C GLY A 835 -6.07 10.03 -37.25
N GLY A 836 -6.66 11.17 -37.59
CA GLY A 836 -7.92 11.24 -38.31
C GLY A 836 -8.44 12.66 -38.48
N TRP A 837 -9.76 12.80 -38.53
CA TRP A 837 -10.43 14.08 -38.54
C TRP A 837 -11.76 14.02 -37.77
N VAL A 838 -12.15 15.15 -37.18
CA VAL A 838 -13.46 15.35 -36.54
C VAL A 838 -14.00 16.73 -36.91
N TRP A 839 -15.29 16.81 -37.24
CA TRP A 839 -15.93 18.01 -37.75
C TRP A 839 -17.40 18.10 -37.35
N LYS A 840 -17.88 19.32 -37.13
CA LYS A 840 -19.29 19.63 -36.88
C LYS A 840 -19.82 20.59 -37.93
N SER A 841 -20.79 20.16 -38.73
CA SER A 841 -21.29 20.94 -39.87
C SER A 841 -22.01 22.23 -39.49
N SER A 842 -22.57 22.29 -38.29
CA SER A 842 -23.26 23.47 -37.76
C SER A 842 -22.31 24.52 -37.18
N ALA A 843 -21.03 24.19 -37.05
CA ALA A 843 -19.96 25.13 -36.68
C ALA A 843 -18.79 24.96 -37.66
N PRO A 844 -19.03 25.19 -38.96
CA PRO A 844 -18.25 24.59 -40.03
C PRO A 844 -16.78 25.01 -40.03
N ASN A 845 -16.43 26.19 -39.52
CA ASN A 845 -15.07 26.73 -39.54
C ASN A 845 -14.32 26.59 -38.20
N LEU A 846 -14.95 26.02 -37.18
CA LEU A 846 -14.38 25.90 -35.84
C LEU A 846 -13.85 24.47 -35.60
N PRO A 847 -12.65 24.32 -35.01
CA PRO A 847 -12.16 23.02 -34.60
C PRO A 847 -12.96 22.47 -33.41
N ILE A 848 -13.06 21.15 -33.31
CA ILE A 848 -13.59 20.40 -32.16
C ILE A 848 -12.51 19.43 -31.66
N GLU A 849 -12.73 18.77 -30.52
CA GLU A 849 -11.75 17.86 -29.93
C GLU A 849 -12.01 16.41 -30.35
N ALA A 850 -10.92 15.65 -30.52
CA ALA A 850 -10.92 14.20 -30.58
C ALA A 850 -10.36 13.67 -29.26
N HIS A 851 -11.17 12.99 -28.46
CA HIS A 851 -10.71 12.36 -27.23
C HIS A 851 -10.35 10.91 -27.53
N VAL A 852 -9.08 10.57 -27.35
CA VAL A 852 -8.56 9.22 -27.58
C VAL A 852 -8.37 8.54 -26.23
N TYR A 853 -9.09 7.45 -26.00
CA TYR A 853 -8.97 6.63 -24.79
C TYR A 853 -8.50 5.22 -25.15
N VAL A 854 -7.68 4.66 -24.27
CA VAL A 854 -7.12 3.31 -24.37
C VAL A 854 -7.53 2.54 -23.12
N TYR A 855 -8.11 1.35 -23.34
CA TYR A 855 -8.50 0.45 -22.27
C TYR A 855 -7.76 -0.88 -22.39
N ASP A 856 -7.43 -1.47 -21.26
CA ASP A 856 -6.89 -2.84 -21.20
C ASP A 856 -7.99 -3.91 -21.39
N SER A 857 -7.60 -5.18 -21.33
CA SER A 857 -8.50 -6.33 -21.47
C SER A 857 -9.53 -6.45 -20.34
N ASN A 858 -9.29 -5.82 -19.19
CA ASN A 858 -10.19 -5.82 -18.04
C ASN A 858 -11.19 -4.65 -18.09
N GLY A 859 -11.06 -3.77 -19.10
CA GLY A 859 -11.91 -2.58 -19.25
C GLY A 859 -11.42 -1.38 -18.45
N THR A 860 -10.21 -1.43 -17.87
CA THR A 860 -9.60 -0.29 -17.16
C THR A 860 -9.04 0.69 -18.17
N GLN A 861 -9.31 1.99 -17.98
CA GLN A 861 -8.69 3.03 -18.80
C GLN A 861 -7.21 3.18 -18.41
N VAL A 862 -6.31 2.85 -19.33
CA VAL A 862 -4.85 2.91 -19.12
C VAL A 862 -4.19 4.14 -19.74
N TYR A 863 -4.88 4.80 -20.68
CA TYR A 863 -4.43 6.08 -21.25
C TYR A 863 -5.61 6.88 -21.79
N GLY A 864 -5.50 8.21 -21.74
CA GLY A 864 -6.52 9.12 -22.26
C GLY A 864 -5.91 10.46 -22.62
N VAL A 865 -6.21 10.99 -23.80
CA VAL A 865 -5.74 12.30 -24.23
C VAL A 865 -6.78 13.03 -25.09
N PRO A 866 -7.12 14.29 -24.77
CA PRO A 866 -7.86 15.16 -25.68
C PRO A 866 -6.93 15.78 -26.72
N VAL A 867 -7.39 15.88 -27.97
CA VAL A 867 -6.62 16.44 -29.09
C VAL A 867 -7.49 17.40 -29.89
N THR A 868 -7.11 18.67 -29.96
CA THR A 868 -7.83 19.64 -30.80
C THR A 868 -7.59 19.34 -32.28
N ALA A 869 -8.66 19.14 -33.05
CA ALA A 869 -8.58 18.86 -34.48
C ALA A 869 -8.51 20.14 -35.30
N ASN A 870 -7.32 20.76 -35.36
CA ASN A 870 -7.06 22.03 -36.05
C ASN A 870 -6.06 21.91 -37.22
N GLN A 871 -5.61 20.69 -37.54
CA GLN A 871 -4.65 20.47 -38.62
C GLN A 871 -5.33 20.65 -39.97
N TYR A 872 -4.69 21.43 -40.86
CA TYR A 872 -5.19 21.67 -42.20
C TYR A 872 -5.09 20.41 -43.07
N ARG A 873 -6.17 20.11 -43.78
CA ARG A 873 -6.27 19.01 -44.74
C ARG A 873 -6.97 19.46 -46.01
N SER A 874 -6.27 19.36 -47.13
CA SER A 874 -6.78 19.82 -48.43
C SER A 874 -7.96 18.98 -48.94
N ASP A 875 -7.99 17.68 -48.61
CA ASP A 875 -9.10 16.79 -48.94
C ASP A 875 -10.39 17.19 -48.22
N LEU A 876 -10.31 17.57 -46.93
CA LEU A 876 -11.46 18.06 -46.17
C LEU A 876 -11.99 19.39 -46.71
N ALA A 877 -11.10 20.31 -47.08
CA ALA A 877 -11.48 21.57 -47.72
C ALA A 877 -12.18 21.35 -49.08
N ASN A 878 -11.65 20.44 -49.90
CA ASN A 878 -12.24 20.08 -51.21
C ASN A 878 -13.61 19.41 -51.07
N LEU A 879 -13.82 18.64 -50.01
CA LEU A 879 -15.10 18.02 -49.64
C LEU A 879 -16.08 18.99 -48.95
N ARG A 880 -15.67 20.27 -48.76
CA ARG A 880 -16.46 21.33 -48.12
C ARG A 880 -16.75 21.10 -46.64
N TYR A 881 -15.86 20.41 -45.93
CA TYR A 881 -15.84 20.41 -44.47
C TYR A 881 -15.15 21.68 -43.99
N GLY A 882 -15.88 22.79 -44.03
CA GLY A 882 -15.42 24.07 -43.50
C GLY A 882 -14.21 24.67 -44.22
N ASN A 883 -13.29 25.20 -43.43
CA ASN A 883 -12.01 25.75 -43.87
C ASN A 883 -10.91 24.67 -44.02
N GLY A 884 -11.22 23.40 -43.77
CA GLY A 884 -10.29 22.27 -43.86
C GLY A 884 -9.39 22.05 -42.64
N HIS A 885 -9.50 22.86 -41.58
CA HIS A 885 -8.73 22.71 -40.33
C HIS A 885 -9.43 21.79 -39.33
N HIS A 886 -9.56 20.51 -39.69
CA HIS A 886 -10.33 19.53 -38.92
C HIS A 886 -9.59 18.19 -38.73
N GLY A 887 -8.31 18.12 -39.10
CA GLY A 887 -7.47 16.95 -38.85
C GLY A 887 -6.89 16.93 -37.43
N PHE A 888 -6.65 15.75 -36.90
CA PHE A 888 -5.93 15.54 -35.64
C PHE A 888 -4.94 14.39 -35.76
N SER A 889 -3.89 14.43 -34.95
CA SER A 889 -2.99 13.31 -34.70
C SER A 889 -2.38 13.42 -33.31
N THR A 890 -2.16 12.27 -32.66
CA THR A 890 -1.53 12.19 -31.35
C THR A 890 -0.72 10.91 -31.21
N SER A 891 0.40 10.99 -30.49
CA SER A 891 1.20 9.82 -30.13
C SER A 891 0.59 9.08 -28.95
N ILE A 892 0.63 7.75 -29.00
CA ILE A 892 0.31 6.91 -27.85
C ILE A 892 1.63 6.37 -27.28
N PRO A 893 1.85 6.43 -25.95
CA PRO A 893 3.08 5.91 -25.35
C PRO A 893 3.02 4.37 -25.26
N TRP A 894 2.99 3.69 -26.41
CA TRP A 894 2.74 2.26 -26.53
C TRP A 894 3.62 1.39 -25.62
N SER A 895 4.87 1.80 -25.39
CA SER A 895 5.85 1.08 -24.56
C SER A 895 5.56 1.14 -23.06
N SER A 896 4.72 2.08 -22.60
CA SER A 896 4.30 2.18 -21.19
C SER A 896 2.91 1.62 -20.95
N LEU A 897 2.26 1.05 -21.97
CA LEU A 897 0.93 0.47 -21.88
C LEU A 897 1.02 -1.07 -21.80
N PRO A 898 0.00 -1.73 -21.26
CA PRO A 898 -0.07 -3.19 -21.24
C PRO A 898 0.13 -3.78 -22.64
N LEU A 899 0.86 -4.89 -22.71
CA LEU A 899 1.31 -5.50 -23.97
C LEU A 899 0.28 -6.49 -24.53
N GLY A 900 -0.88 -6.62 -23.88
CA GLY A 900 -2.05 -7.33 -24.39
C GLY A 900 -2.83 -6.55 -25.45
N PRO A 901 -3.95 -7.11 -25.96
CA PRO A 901 -4.88 -6.38 -26.80
C PRO A 901 -5.42 -5.14 -26.07
N LEU A 902 -5.40 -4.00 -26.73
CA LEU A 902 -5.89 -2.73 -26.19
C LEU A 902 -7.11 -2.27 -26.97
N LYS A 903 -8.16 -1.84 -26.26
CA LYS A 903 -9.33 -1.23 -26.88
C LYS A 903 -9.13 0.26 -27.02
N ILE A 904 -9.12 0.76 -28.26
CA ILE A 904 -9.03 2.19 -28.56
C ILE A 904 -10.43 2.71 -28.85
N VAL A 905 -10.83 3.76 -28.14
CA VAL A 905 -12.07 4.47 -28.37
C VAL A 905 -11.76 5.93 -28.65
N VAL A 906 -12.27 6.46 -29.77
CA VAL A 906 -12.13 7.87 -30.13
C VAL A 906 -13.49 8.51 -30.22
N TYR A 907 -13.67 9.61 -29.49
CA TYR A 907 -14.87 10.42 -29.49
C TYR A 907 -14.63 11.76 -30.18
N ALA A 908 -15.59 12.19 -31.01
CA ALA A 908 -15.70 13.57 -31.44
C ALA A 908 -16.43 14.36 -30.34
N VAL A 909 -15.71 15.24 -29.66
CA VAL A 909 -16.16 16.02 -28.50
C VAL A 909 -16.29 17.47 -28.91
N ASP A 910 -17.51 17.98 -28.86
CA ASP A 910 -17.87 19.35 -29.29
C ASP A 910 -18.42 20.22 -28.15
N GLY A 911 -18.38 19.72 -26.92
CA GLY A 911 -18.87 20.42 -25.73
C GLY A 911 -20.40 20.51 -25.64
N SER A 912 -21.16 19.81 -26.49
CA SER A 912 -22.62 19.75 -26.42
C SER A 912 -23.17 18.73 -25.41
N GLY A 913 -22.29 17.94 -24.79
CA GLY A 913 -22.66 16.77 -23.98
C GLY A 913 -23.00 15.52 -24.81
N THR A 914 -23.05 15.62 -26.14
CA THR A 914 -23.24 14.48 -27.05
C THR A 914 -21.91 14.14 -27.73
N ASN A 915 -21.23 13.10 -27.25
CA ASN A 915 -19.92 12.69 -27.76
C ASN A 915 -20.06 11.52 -28.74
N SER A 916 -20.00 11.79 -30.05
CA SER A 916 -20.10 10.74 -31.07
C SER A 916 -18.86 9.85 -31.04
N THR A 917 -19.03 8.54 -30.84
CA THR A 917 -17.94 7.57 -31.03
C THR A 917 -17.63 7.45 -32.52
N ILE A 918 -16.42 7.83 -32.93
CA ILE A 918 -15.96 7.74 -34.32
C ILE A 918 -15.02 6.56 -34.56
N TYR A 919 -14.48 5.97 -33.49
CA TYR A 919 -13.70 4.75 -33.55
C TYR A 919 -13.86 3.96 -32.26
N ASN A 920 -14.01 2.64 -32.38
CA ASN A 920 -14.11 1.73 -31.25
C ASN A 920 -13.66 0.36 -31.73
N SER A 921 -12.37 0.05 -31.54
CA SER A 921 -11.79 -1.22 -31.99
C SER A 921 -10.70 -1.67 -31.03
N THR A 922 -10.50 -2.99 -30.97
CA THR A 922 -9.36 -3.59 -30.30
C THR A 922 -8.19 -3.67 -31.28
N VAL A 923 -7.01 -3.27 -30.84
CA VAL A 923 -5.74 -3.35 -31.59
C VAL A 923 -4.70 -4.07 -30.75
N LYS A 924 -3.74 -4.75 -31.40
CA LYS A 924 -2.55 -5.25 -30.72
C LYS A 924 -1.70 -4.04 -30.32
N ASN A 925 -1.17 -4.01 -29.09
CA ASN A 925 -0.17 -3.00 -28.74
C ASN A 925 1.02 -3.14 -29.72
N PRO A 926 1.36 -2.10 -30.51
CA PRO A 926 2.44 -2.17 -31.49
C PRO A 926 3.83 -2.42 -30.87
N SER A 927 3.98 -2.20 -29.56
CA SER A 927 5.21 -2.53 -28.82
C SER A 927 5.29 -4.00 -28.44
N SER A 928 4.19 -4.75 -28.46
CA SER A 928 4.20 -6.17 -28.07
C SER A 928 5.12 -6.98 -29.00
N PRO A 929 6.02 -7.81 -28.45
CA PRO A 929 6.87 -8.66 -29.25
C PRO A 929 6.08 -9.56 -30.22
N ASP A 930 6.71 -9.87 -31.35
CA ASP A 930 6.21 -10.88 -32.27
C ASP A 930 6.64 -12.26 -31.76
N TYR A 931 5.68 -12.99 -31.18
CA TYR A 931 5.87 -14.34 -30.66
C TYR A 931 5.55 -15.43 -31.69
N SER A 932 5.44 -15.12 -32.98
CA SER A 932 5.35 -16.17 -34.00
C SER A 932 6.51 -17.17 -33.87
N TYR A 933 6.26 -18.46 -34.14
CA TYR A 933 7.26 -19.50 -33.92
C TYR A 933 8.58 -19.22 -34.68
N THR A 934 8.53 -18.61 -35.87
CA THR A 934 9.72 -18.21 -36.64
C THR A 934 10.51 -17.11 -35.95
N LYS A 935 9.83 -16.14 -35.34
CA LYS A 935 10.47 -15.05 -34.60
C LYS A 935 11.05 -15.55 -33.29
N MET A 936 10.34 -16.42 -32.59
CA MET A 936 10.84 -17.08 -31.38
C MET A 936 12.07 -17.93 -31.67
N ALA A 937 12.07 -18.74 -32.73
CA ALA A 937 13.24 -19.49 -33.17
C ALA A 937 14.46 -18.58 -33.44
N SER A 938 14.23 -17.40 -34.01
CA SER A 938 15.28 -16.40 -34.25
C SER A 938 15.85 -15.85 -32.94
N TYR A 939 15.01 -15.53 -31.97
CA TYR A 939 15.43 -15.06 -30.64
C TYR A 939 16.09 -16.16 -29.80
N LEU A 940 15.65 -17.42 -29.93
CA LEU A 940 16.35 -18.57 -29.33
C LEU A 940 17.75 -18.75 -29.93
N SER A 941 17.92 -18.49 -31.23
CA SER A 941 19.24 -18.46 -31.88
C SER A 941 20.10 -17.35 -31.29
N HIS A 942 19.57 -16.13 -31.18
CA HIS A 942 20.26 -14.98 -30.62
C HIS A 942 20.65 -15.21 -29.15
N LEU A 943 19.75 -15.80 -28.35
CA LEU A 943 20.03 -16.20 -26.97
C LEU A 943 21.11 -17.28 -26.90
N THR A 944 21.06 -18.29 -27.78
CA THR A 944 22.09 -19.33 -27.86
C THR A 944 23.46 -18.72 -28.18
N ASP A 945 23.52 -17.74 -29.08
CA ASP A 945 24.76 -17.00 -29.39
C ASP A 945 25.27 -16.23 -28.17
N ALA A 946 24.40 -15.54 -27.45
CA ALA A 946 24.73 -14.79 -26.24
C ALA A 946 25.27 -15.71 -25.13
N VAL A 947 24.62 -16.86 -24.91
CA VAL A 947 25.05 -17.89 -23.96
C VAL A 947 26.40 -18.49 -24.36
N ASN A 948 26.61 -18.80 -25.64
CA ASN A 948 27.90 -19.32 -26.11
C ASN A 948 29.03 -18.30 -25.95
N HIS A 949 28.73 -17.01 -26.12
CA HIS A 949 29.69 -15.94 -25.87
C HIS A 949 30.01 -15.78 -24.37
N TYR A 950 29.00 -15.88 -23.51
CA TYR A 950 29.21 -15.94 -22.05
C TYR A 950 30.08 -17.14 -21.67
N LYS A 951 29.82 -18.33 -22.22
CA LYS A 951 30.61 -19.54 -21.94
C LYS A 951 32.05 -19.41 -22.42
N SER A 952 32.28 -18.89 -23.63
CA SER A 952 33.65 -18.71 -24.16
C SER A 952 34.46 -17.67 -23.37
N SER A 953 33.79 -16.68 -22.79
CA SER A 953 34.44 -15.64 -21.98
C SER A 953 34.67 -16.03 -20.51
N THR A 954 33.88 -16.96 -19.96
CA THR A 954 33.94 -17.33 -18.53
C THR A 954 34.46 -18.74 -18.27
N GLY A 955 34.45 -19.63 -19.26
CA GLY A 955 34.78 -21.04 -19.09
C GLY A 955 33.66 -21.87 -18.41
N ALA A 956 32.42 -21.37 -18.39
CA ALA A 956 31.29 -22.08 -17.77
C ALA A 956 31.06 -23.48 -18.39
N THR A 957 30.91 -24.49 -17.52
CA THR A 957 30.79 -25.91 -17.89
C THR A 957 29.35 -26.36 -18.16
N THR A 958 28.35 -25.64 -17.63
CA THR A 958 26.91 -25.87 -17.87
C THR A 958 26.59 -25.88 -19.36
N SER A 959 25.67 -26.74 -19.80
CA SER A 959 25.34 -26.86 -21.23
C SER A 959 24.73 -25.57 -21.77
N SER A 960 24.91 -25.29 -23.07
CA SER A 960 24.40 -24.05 -23.65
C SER A 960 22.86 -24.02 -23.72
N ILE A 961 22.23 -25.20 -23.81
CA ILE A 961 20.77 -25.33 -23.77
C ILE A 961 20.26 -25.02 -22.36
N GLU A 962 20.84 -25.63 -21.35
CA GLU A 962 20.45 -25.41 -19.96
C GLU A 962 20.59 -23.95 -19.53
N LEU A 963 21.71 -23.27 -19.87
CA LEU A 963 21.85 -21.83 -19.60
C LEU A 963 20.82 -20.97 -20.35
N ALA A 964 20.46 -21.33 -21.58
CA ALA A 964 19.41 -20.62 -22.31
C ALA A 964 18.03 -20.81 -21.69
N LEU A 965 17.71 -22.03 -21.22
CA LEU A 965 16.45 -22.32 -20.54
C LEU A 965 16.38 -21.63 -19.16
N GLN A 966 17.48 -21.63 -18.40
CA GLN A 966 17.61 -20.84 -17.18
C GLN A 966 17.38 -19.35 -17.45
N TYR A 967 17.92 -18.81 -18.55
CA TYR A 967 17.62 -17.43 -18.92
C TYR A 967 16.12 -17.24 -19.12
N ILE A 968 15.44 -18.07 -19.91
CA ILE A 968 14.01 -17.91 -20.21
C ILE A 968 13.14 -17.98 -18.94
N ARG A 969 13.36 -18.97 -18.06
CA ARG A 969 12.49 -19.24 -16.91
C ARG A 969 12.67 -18.32 -15.69
N ARG A 970 13.69 -17.47 -15.70
CA ARG A 970 14.20 -16.69 -14.54
C ARG A 970 13.18 -15.84 -13.79
N GLY A 971 12.07 -15.45 -14.42
CA GLY A 971 11.07 -14.57 -13.83
C GLY A 971 10.01 -15.31 -13.01
N GLU A 972 9.45 -16.37 -13.56
CA GLU A 972 8.29 -17.08 -13.00
C GLU A 972 8.67 -18.39 -12.27
N TYR A 973 9.65 -19.13 -12.81
CA TYR A 973 9.99 -20.48 -12.37
C TYR A 973 11.38 -20.53 -11.71
N ASP A 974 11.60 -19.69 -10.68
CA ASP A 974 12.85 -19.62 -9.87
C ASP A 974 12.63 -19.80 -8.35
N SER A 975 11.50 -20.39 -7.94
CA SER A 975 11.31 -20.73 -6.52
C SER A 975 12.33 -21.78 -6.06
N SER A 976 12.45 -21.98 -4.75
CA SER A 976 13.39 -22.98 -4.20
C SER A 976 13.15 -24.39 -4.76
N ARG A 977 11.90 -24.74 -5.11
CA ARG A 977 11.55 -26.03 -5.72
C ARG A 977 12.05 -26.12 -7.17
N TRP A 978 11.93 -25.05 -7.93
CA TRP A 978 12.46 -24.98 -9.29
C TRP A 978 13.98 -24.96 -9.33
N THR A 979 14.63 -24.27 -8.38
CA THR A 979 16.07 -24.35 -8.20
C THR A 979 16.54 -25.78 -7.93
N GLN A 980 15.74 -26.55 -7.19
CA GLN A 980 16.01 -27.95 -6.86
C GLN A 980 15.77 -28.91 -8.03
N ALA A 981 14.81 -28.64 -8.91
CA ALA A 981 14.47 -29.53 -10.04
C ALA A 981 15.16 -29.15 -11.36
N ALA A 982 15.47 -27.86 -11.58
CA ALA A 982 16.01 -27.35 -12.85
C ALA A 982 17.35 -26.59 -12.68
N GLY A 983 17.94 -26.67 -11.48
CA GLY A 983 19.19 -26.01 -11.11
C GLY A 983 19.02 -24.54 -10.71
N ALA A 984 20.03 -23.96 -10.07
CA ALA A 984 20.01 -22.53 -9.73
C ALA A 984 20.15 -21.65 -10.98
N ILE A 985 19.42 -20.54 -11.01
CA ILE A 985 19.54 -19.56 -12.09
C ILE A 985 20.94 -18.93 -12.09
N ASN A 986 21.61 -18.98 -13.24
CA ASN A 986 22.91 -18.36 -13.42
C ASN A 986 22.80 -16.83 -13.56
N HIS A 987 22.76 -16.13 -12.43
CA HIS A 987 22.66 -14.67 -12.37
C HIS A 987 23.83 -13.95 -13.05
N ASN A 988 25.03 -14.55 -13.06
CA ASN A 988 26.18 -14.00 -13.77
C ASN A 988 25.97 -13.99 -15.29
N MET A 989 25.37 -15.05 -15.84
CA MET A 989 24.99 -15.13 -17.25
C MET A 989 23.90 -14.12 -17.59
N ILE A 990 22.87 -13.96 -16.74
CA ILE A 990 21.82 -12.96 -16.94
C ILE A 990 22.41 -11.55 -16.95
N ASN A 991 23.23 -11.20 -15.95
CA ASN A 991 23.88 -9.89 -15.88
C ASN A 991 24.79 -9.63 -17.07
N TYR A 992 25.50 -10.66 -17.53
CA TYR A 992 26.34 -10.58 -18.72
C TYR A 992 25.55 -10.26 -19.98
N ILE A 993 24.45 -10.98 -20.21
CA ILE A 993 23.60 -10.82 -21.39
C ILE A 993 22.88 -9.46 -21.33
N ASN A 994 22.24 -9.12 -20.20
CA ASN A 994 21.50 -7.87 -20.04
C ASN A 994 22.41 -6.63 -20.06
N GLY A 995 23.67 -6.76 -19.59
CA GLY A 995 24.66 -5.69 -19.62
C GLY A 995 25.33 -5.47 -20.98
N SER A 996 25.06 -6.33 -21.97
CA SER A 996 25.66 -6.25 -23.31
C SER A 996 24.76 -5.50 -24.28
N SER A 997 25.29 -4.45 -24.92
CA SER A 997 24.58 -3.72 -25.97
C SER A 997 24.21 -4.57 -27.19
N ASN A 998 24.89 -5.71 -27.39
CA ASN A 998 24.62 -6.64 -28.51
C ASN A 998 23.44 -7.59 -28.24
N TYR A 999 22.97 -7.68 -26.99
CA TYR A 999 21.96 -8.65 -26.54
C TYR A 999 20.82 -8.01 -25.73
N GLN A 1000 20.76 -6.68 -25.67
CA GLN A 1000 19.79 -5.93 -24.86
C GLN A 1000 18.32 -6.22 -25.21
N ASP A 1001 18.05 -6.66 -26.43
CA ASP A 1001 16.72 -7.02 -26.92
C ASP A 1001 16.21 -8.37 -26.37
N LEU A 1002 17.11 -9.25 -25.91
CA LEU A 1002 16.74 -10.55 -25.32
C LEU A 1002 15.96 -10.38 -24.02
N GLN A 1003 16.33 -9.40 -23.19
CA GLN A 1003 15.59 -9.12 -21.95
C GLN A 1003 14.15 -8.72 -22.29
N TYR A 1004 13.99 -7.76 -23.19
CA TYR A 1004 12.67 -7.30 -23.63
C TYR A 1004 11.83 -8.44 -24.23
N TYR A 1005 12.43 -9.30 -25.06
CA TYR A 1005 11.68 -10.37 -25.72
C TYR A 1005 11.18 -11.46 -24.76
N PHE A 1006 12.05 -11.93 -23.85
CA PHE A 1006 11.77 -13.07 -22.98
C PHE A 1006 11.22 -12.71 -21.59
N THR A 1007 11.17 -11.43 -21.20
CA THR A 1007 10.45 -11.02 -19.98
C THR A 1007 9.45 -9.90 -20.18
N ASN A 1008 9.51 -9.14 -21.28
CA ASN A 1008 8.50 -8.14 -21.64
C ASN A 1008 8.16 -7.11 -20.53
N GLY A 1009 9.02 -6.96 -19.51
CA GLY A 1009 8.76 -6.16 -18.31
C GLY A 1009 7.72 -6.73 -17.33
N THR A 1010 7.14 -7.91 -17.58
CA THR A 1010 6.15 -8.59 -16.75
C THR A 1010 6.45 -10.08 -16.79
N GLU A 1011 6.93 -10.64 -15.69
CA GLU A 1011 7.69 -11.89 -15.65
C GLU A 1011 6.90 -13.19 -15.91
N ASP A 1012 5.60 -13.12 -16.27
CA ASP A 1012 4.66 -14.19 -15.91
C ASP A 1012 3.91 -14.90 -17.06
N TYR A 1013 4.08 -14.54 -18.35
CA TYR A 1013 3.41 -15.28 -19.47
C TYR A 1013 3.91 -14.91 -20.88
N ILE A 1014 4.29 -15.89 -21.71
CA ILE A 1014 4.53 -15.72 -23.16
C ILE A 1014 3.82 -16.82 -23.95
N GLU A 1015 2.86 -16.46 -24.80
CA GLU A 1015 2.13 -17.41 -25.65
C GLU A 1015 2.52 -17.29 -27.13
N PHE A 1016 2.71 -18.43 -27.79
CA PHE A 1016 2.73 -18.51 -29.26
C PHE A 1016 1.74 -19.53 -29.81
N VAL A 1017 1.49 -19.44 -31.12
CA VAL A 1017 0.59 -20.33 -31.83
C VAL A 1017 1.41 -21.31 -32.66
N ASP A 1018 1.16 -22.61 -32.44
CA ASP A 1018 1.68 -23.70 -33.26
C ASP A 1018 1.24 -23.49 -34.72
N PRO A 1019 2.18 -23.39 -35.67
CA PRO A 1019 1.87 -23.08 -37.06
C PRO A 1019 1.11 -24.19 -37.80
N ILE A 1020 1.07 -25.40 -37.25
CA ILE A 1020 0.45 -26.57 -37.89
C ILE A 1020 -0.89 -26.90 -37.27
N THR A 1021 -0.96 -27.00 -35.94
CA THR A 1021 -2.17 -27.40 -35.22
C THR A 1021 -3.03 -26.21 -34.81
N ASN A 1022 -2.48 -24.99 -34.88
CA ASN A 1022 -3.08 -23.76 -34.37
C ASN A 1022 -3.35 -23.79 -32.84
N ALA A 1023 -2.69 -24.71 -32.12
CA ALA A 1023 -2.71 -24.76 -30.67
C ALA A 1023 -1.93 -23.58 -30.07
N LYS A 1024 -2.42 -23.07 -28.93
CA LYS A 1024 -1.74 -22.06 -28.11
C LYS A 1024 -0.79 -22.75 -27.15
N ILE A 1025 0.44 -22.27 -27.07
CA ILE A 1025 1.52 -22.83 -26.24
C ILE A 1025 2.03 -21.76 -25.30
N ASP A 1026 2.02 -22.05 -24.00
CA ASP A 1026 2.79 -21.27 -23.03
C ASP A 1026 4.28 -21.59 -23.18
N ALA A 1027 5.03 -20.64 -23.73
CA ALA A 1027 6.44 -20.79 -23.99
C ALA A 1027 7.27 -20.84 -22.71
N ILE A 1028 6.95 -20.02 -21.71
CA ILE A 1028 7.75 -19.97 -20.47
C ILE A 1028 7.57 -21.29 -19.72
N HIS A 1029 6.34 -21.78 -19.60
CA HIS A 1029 6.07 -23.09 -19.01
C HIS A 1029 6.79 -24.21 -19.78
N MET A 1030 6.61 -24.29 -21.10
CA MET A 1030 7.26 -25.32 -21.94
C MET A 1030 8.79 -25.34 -21.78
N PHE A 1031 9.44 -24.17 -21.82
CA PHE A 1031 10.90 -24.10 -21.67
C PHE A 1031 11.35 -24.39 -20.23
N SER A 1032 10.52 -24.14 -19.24
CA SER A 1032 10.78 -24.48 -17.84
C SER A 1032 10.70 -25.98 -17.61
N THR A 1033 9.66 -26.64 -18.13
CA THR A 1033 9.54 -28.11 -18.13
C THR A 1033 10.72 -28.75 -18.86
N LEU A 1034 11.11 -28.22 -20.03
CA LEU A 1034 12.29 -28.70 -20.76
C LEU A 1034 13.59 -28.49 -19.97
N ASN A 1035 13.68 -27.45 -19.14
CA ASN A 1035 14.86 -27.24 -18.30
C ASN A 1035 15.00 -28.36 -17.27
N VAL A 1036 13.92 -28.80 -16.62
CA VAL A 1036 13.98 -29.91 -15.66
C VAL A 1036 14.54 -31.14 -16.35
N LEU A 1037 13.95 -31.52 -17.49
CA LEU A 1037 14.37 -32.71 -18.25
C LEU A 1037 15.84 -32.66 -18.70
N VAL A 1038 16.37 -31.47 -19.00
CA VAL A 1038 17.76 -31.27 -19.44
C VAL A 1038 18.74 -31.21 -18.25
N HIS A 1039 18.27 -30.83 -17.06
CA HIS A 1039 19.11 -30.67 -15.89
C HIS A 1039 19.33 -32.03 -15.21
N ASP A 1040 20.58 -32.49 -15.17
CA ASP A 1040 21.00 -33.77 -14.57
C ASP A 1040 20.88 -33.70 -13.04
N THR A 1041 19.66 -33.85 -12.54
CA THR A 1041 19.30 -33.66 -11.13
C THR A 1041 19.22 -34.99 -10.43
N SER A 1042 20.12 -35.24 -9.48
CA SER A 1042 19.99 -36.40 -8.62
C SER A 1042 18.98 -36.15 -7.48
N PRO A 1043 18.30 -37.20 -6.95
CA PRO A 1043 17.42 -37.10 -5.78
C PRO A 1043 18.02 -36.34 -4.58
N ASN A 1044 19.34 -36.42 -4.42
CA ASN A 1044 20.07 -35.79 -3.33
C ASN A 1044 20.17 -34.26 -3.49
N GLU A 1045 20.17 -33.77 -4.73
CA GLU A 1045 20.26 -32.35 -5.09
C GLU A 1045 18.87 -31.68 -5.03
N ALA A 1046 17.81 -32.43 -5.33
CA ALA A 1046 16.44 -31.95 -5.21
C ALA A 1046 16.06 -31.64 -3.74
N GLY A 1047 16.65 -32.29 -2.75
CA GLY A 1047 16.51 -31.97 -1.31
C GLY A 1047 15.14 -32.26 -0.68
N TRP A 1048 14.05 -32.33 -1.46
CA TRP A 1048 12.72 -32.78 -1.04
C TRP A 1048 12.46 -34.26 -1.37
N LEU A 1049 13.27 -34.89 -2.22
CA LEU A 1049 13.18 -36.32 -2.53
C LEU A 1049 14.17 -37.15 -1.70
N PRO A 1050 13.77 -38.34 -1.22
CA PRO A 1050 14.71 -39.28 -0.60
C PRO A 1050 15.76 -39.77 -1.61
N ALA A 1051 16.98 -40.03 -1.13
CA ALA A 1051 18.06 -40.63 -1.93
C ALA A 1051 17.73 -42.00 -2.57
N THR A 1052 16.62 -42.63 -2.15
CA THR A 1052 16.10 -43.89 -2.71
C THR A 1052 15.17 -43.68 -3.92
N ALA A 1053 14.78 -42.45 -4.24
CA ALA A 1053 14.06 -42.13 -5.46
C ALA A 1053 15.01 -42.18 -6.69
N GLY A 1054 14.46 -42.31 -7.90
CA GLY A 1054 15.23 -42.25 -9.15
C GLY A 1054 15.20 -40.86 -9.77
N GLU A 1055 16.17 -40.54 -10.63
CA GLU A 1055 16.22 -39.29 -11.42
C GLU A 1055 14.98 -39.11 -12.29
N SER A 1056 14.49 -40.21 -12.90
CA SER A 1056 13.25 -40.21 -13.69
C SER A 1056 12.02 -39.70 -12.94
N LEU A 1057 12.02 -39.74 -11.60
CA LEU A 1057 10.93 -39.20 -10.80
C LEU A 1057 10.95 -37.65 -10.77
N ILE A 1058 12.14 -37.05 -10.76
CA ILE A 1058 12.29 -35.59 -10.80
C ILE A 1058 11.85 -35.06 -12.15
N ASP A 1059 12.28 -35.76 -13.21
CA ASP A 1059 11.96 -35.43 -14.59
C ASP A 1059 10.44 -35.37 -14.83
N ASP A 1060 9.70 -36.38 -14.36
CA ASP A 1060 8.25 -36.42 -14.50
C ASP A 1060 7.53 -35.38 -13.63
N LEU A 1061 8.00 -35.15 -12.39
CA LEU A 1061 7.40 -34.16 -11.47
C LEU A 1061 7.69 -32.70 -11.86
N GLY A 1062 8.64 -32.45 -12.76
CA GLY A 1062 8.95 -31.12 -13.28
C GLY A 1062 8.06 -30.62 -14.42
N GLY A 1063 7.03 -31.38 -14.79
CA GLY A 1063 6.07 -31.03 -15.84
C GLY A 1063 4.72 -31.71 -15.64
N TRP A 1064 4.28 -32.47 -16.64
CA TRP A 1064 2.95 -33.10 -16.73
C TRP A 1064 2.45 -33.78 -15.45
N ALA A 1065 3.32 -34.48 -14.70
CA ALA A 1065 2.91 -35.18 -13.50
C ALA A 1065 2.69 -34.23 -12.30
N GLY A 1066 3.50 -33.16 -12.20
CA GLY A 1066 3.33 -32.12 -11.19
C GLY A 1066 2.04 -31.30 -11.39
N ASP A 1067 1.70 -31.00 -12.64
CA ASP A 1067 0.44 -30.33 -12.97
C ASP A 1067 -0.77 -31.25 -12.76
N LEU A 1068 -0.63 -32.55 -13.05
CA LEU A 1068 -1.65 -33.56 -12.74
C LEU A 1068 -1.88 -33.71 -11.22
N GLU A 1069 -0.82 -33.64 -10.40
CA GLU A 1069 -0.93 -33.58 -8.93
C GLU A 1069 -1.62 -32.31 -8.45
N THR A 1070 -1.32 -31.16 -9.06
CA THR A 1070 -1.98 -29.90 -8.72
C THR A 1070 -3.46 -29.96 -9.10
N PHE A 1071 -3.79 -30.48 -10.28
CA PHE A 1071 -5.15 -30.70 -10.75
C PHE A 1071 -5.96 -31.67 -9.86
N GLN A 1072 -5.32 -32.67 -9.27
CA GLN A 1072 -5.96 -33.58 -8.32
C GLN A 1072 -6.58 -32.82 -7.13
N ASN A 1073 -5.98 -31.69 -6.71
CA ASN A 1073 -6.53 -30.84 -5.65
C ASN A 1073 -7.87 -30.21 -6.04
N ASP A 1074 -8.08 -29.82 -7.30
CA ASP A 1074 -9.34 -29.23 -7.75
C ASP A 1074 -10.51 -30.21 -7.60
N ILE A 1075 -10.25 -31.49 -7.85
CA ILE A 1075 -11.22 -32.57 -7.69
C ILE A 1075 -11.45 -32.93 -6.22
N VAL A 1076 -10.40 -32.87 -5.39
CA VAL A 1076 -10.55 -33.06 -3.94
C VAL A 1076 -11.40 -31.95 -3.31
N LYS A 1077 -11.19 -30.69 -3.69
CA LYS A 1077 -11.96 -29.53 -3.20
C LYS A 1077 -13.45 -29.61 -3.51
N ALA A 1078 -13.83 -30.28 -4.60
CA ALA A 1078 -15.25 -30.51 -4.94
C ALA A 1078 -15.99 -31.43 -3.93
N ASN A 1079 -15.26 -32.09 -3.02
CA ASN A 1079 -15.79 -32.81 -1.85
C ASN A 1079 -16.77 -33.96 -2.19
N HIS A 1080 -16.41 -34.78 -3.17
CA HIS A 1080 -17.15 -35.99 -3.55
C HIS A 1080 -16.33 -37.29 -3.33
N PRO A 1081 -15.83 -37.57 -2.11
CA PRO A 1081 -14.77 -38.57 -1.87
C PRO A 1081 -15.10 -40.01 -2.28
N ASN A 1082 -16.37 -40.38 -2.44
CA ASN A 1082 -16.78 -41.77 -2.73
C ASN A 1082 -17.53 -41.93 -4.07
N ASP A 1083 -17.66 -40.89 -4.89
CA ASP A 1083 -18.43 -40.94 -6.13
C ASP A 1083 -17.51 -40.88 -7.36
N TYR A 1084 -17.20 -42.05 -7.93
CA TYR A 1084 -16.36 -42.15 -9.12
C TYR A 1084 -16.92 -41.34 -10.30
N GLN A 1085 -18.22 -41.42 -10.55
CA GLN A 1085 -18.81 -40.87 -11.77
C GLN A 1085 -18.86 -39.34 -11.72
N ILE A 1086 -19.17 -38.75 -10.56
CA ILE A 1086 -19.15 -37.30 -10.38
C ILE A 1086 -17.73 -36.76 -10.53
N ASN A 1087 -16.75 -37.37 -9.86
CA ASN A 1087 -15.35 -36.93 -9.96
C ASN A 1087 -14.82 -37.09 -11.38
N TYR A 1088 -15.14 -38.19 -12.08
CA TYR A 1088 -14.71 -38.41 -13.46
C TYR A 1088 -15.33 -37.37 -14.40
N ASN A 1089 -16.64 -37.11 -14.28
CA ASN A 1089 -17.34 -36.12 -15.11
C ASN A 1089 -16.79 -34.71 -14.88
N LEU A 1090 -16.49 -34.35 -13.64
CA LEU A 1090 -15.85 -33.07 -13.31
C LEU A 1090 -14.44 -33.00 -13.90
N ALA A 1091 -13.62 -34.02 -13.68
CA ALA A 1091 -12.24 -34.07 -14.17
C ALA A 1091 -12.18 -33.99 -15.70
N ILE A 1092 -12.97 -34.79 -16.42
CA ILE A 1092 -12.97 -34.76 -17.90
C ILE A 1092 -13.54 -33.45 -18.44
N SER A 1093 -14.47 -32.79 -17.73
CA SER A 1093 -14.95 -31.46 -18.12
C SER A 1093 -13.87 -30.40 -17.98
N LEU A 1094 -13.15 -30.36 -16.85
CA LEU A 1094 -12.08 -29.40 -16.60
C LEU A 1094 -10.89 -29.60 -17.54
N LEU A 1095 -10.54 -30.84 -17.87
CA LEU A 1095 -9.50 -31.15 -18.87
C LEU A 1095 -9.91 -30.81 -20.32
N ARG A 1096 -11.20 -30.57 -20.57
CA ARG A 1096 -11.74 -30.13 -21.87
C ARG A 1096 -11.95 -28.62 -21.93
N GLU A 1097 -12.15 -27.97 -20.80
CA GLU A 1097 -12.38 -26.53 -20.68
C GLU A 1097 -11.06 -25.77 -20.54
N ASN A 1098 -11.00 -24.55 -21.08
CA ASN A 1098 -9.78 -23.73 -21.08
C ASN A 1098 -9.71 -22.74 -19.89
N SER A 1099 -10.71 -22.72 -19.01
CA SER A 1099 -10.81 -21.75 -17.91
C SER A 1099 -11.28 -22.41 -16.62
N GLY A 1100 -10.56 -22.17 -15.51
CA GLY A 1100 -10.93 -22.65 -14.17
C GLY A 1100 -10.31 -23.98 -13.74
N SER A 1101 -9.46 -24.60 -14.57
CA SER A 1101 -8.62 -25.75 -14.24
C SER A 1101 -7.21 -25.28 -13.85
N THR A 1102 -6.58 -25.88 -12.84
CA THR A 1102 -5.13 -25.71 -12.60
C THR A 1102 -4.25 -26.52 -13.54
N PHE A 1103 -4.83 -27.27 -14.47
CA PHE A 1103 -4.13 -27.94 -15.57
C PHE A 1103 -4.88 -27.71 -16.88
N PRO A 1104 -4.82 -26.50 -17.44
CA PRO A 1104 -5.48 -26.15 -18.70
C PRO A 1104 -4.79 -26.80 -19.91
N ILE A 1105 -5.47 -26.79 -21.06
CA ILE A 1105 -4.94 -27.41 -22.29
C ILE A 1105 -3.64 -26.74 -22.79
N SER A 1106 -3.40 -25.47 -22.45
CA SER A 1106 -2.15 -24.76 -22.80
C SER A 1106 -0.94 -25.40 -22.13
N ASP A 1107 -1.08 -25.75 -20.86
CA ASP A 1107 -0.03 -26.30 -20.01
C ASP A 1107 0.21 -27.75 -20.42
N PHE A 1108 -0.87 -28.50 -20.66
CA PHE A 1108 -0.74 -29.85 -21.22
C PHE A 1108 -0.05 -29.88 -22.60
N ASN A 1109 -0.33 -28.90 -23.47
CA ASN A 1109 0.39 -28.76 -24.73
C ASN A 1109 1.87 -28.44 -24.51
N ALA A 1110 2.18 -27.55 -23.58
CA ALA A 1110 3.53 -27.14 -23.22
C ALA A 1110 4.35 -28.32 -22.66
N ASP A 1111 3.78 -29.08 -21.73
CA ASP A 1111 4.39 -30.28 -21.17
C ASP A 1111 4.63 -31.37 -22.22
N ALA A 1112 3.64 -31.63 -23.06
CA ALA A 1112 3.76 -32.61 -24.13
C ALA A 1112 4.85 -32.22 -25.14
N ASP A 1113 4.92 -30.93 -25.49
CA ASP A 1113 5.93 -30.40 -26.39
C ASP A 1113 7.34 -30.44 -25.77
N ALA A 1114 7.47 -30.10 -24.49
CA ALA A 1114 8.73 -30.20 -23.75
C ALA A 1114 9.25 -31.64 -23.68
N LEU A 1115 8.40 -32.61 -23.33
CA LEU A 1115 8.78 -34.02 -23.26
C LEU A 1115 9.20 -34.56 -24.64
N ASN A 1116 8.40 -34.29 -25.68
CA ASN A 1116 8.74 -34.70 -27.04
C ASN A 1116 10.05 -34.06 -27.53
N MET A 1117 10.28 -32.79 -27.21
CA MET A 1117 11.54 -32.11 -27.52
C MET A 1117 12.72 -32.73 -26.77
N TYR A 1118 12.56 -33.09 -25.50
CA TYR A 1118 13.60 -33.77 -24.74
C TYR A 1118 13.99 -35.12 -25.35
N TRP A 1119 13.01 -35.95 -25.72
CA TRP A 1119 13.29 -37.24 -26.38
C TRP A 1119 13.98 -37.09 -27.74
N ASN A 1120 13.74 -35.99 -28.46
CA ASN A 1120 14.47 -35.65 -29.68
C ASN A 1120 15.90 -35.14 -29.40
N LEU A 1121 16.16 -34.65 -28.19
CA LEU A 1121 17.47 -34.19 -27.77
C LEU A 1121 18.36 -35.35 -27.32
N ILE A 1122 17.81 -36.36 -26.65
CA ILE A 1122 18.57 -37.54 -26.20
C ILE A 1122 19.21 -38.23 -27.41
N GLY A 1123 20.55 -38.33 -27.41
CA GLY A 1123 21.32 -38.92 -28.52
C GLY A 1123 21.51 -38.01 -29.74
N SER A 1124 21.10 -36.75 -29.66
CA SER A 1124 21.28 -35.70 -30.68
C SER A 1124 22.33 -34.66 -30.25
N SER A 1125 22.86 -33.90 -31.21
CA SER A 1125 23.73 -32.73 -30.96
C SER A 1125 23.05 -31.41 -31.32
N SER A 1126 21.71 -31.41 -31.34
CA SER A 1126 20.90 -30.26 -31.72
C SER A 1126 21.00 -29.14 -30.69
N THR A 1127 21.01 -27.89 -31.16
CA THR A 1127 20.87 -26.69 -30.33
C THR A 1127 19.40 -26.41 -30.01
N LEU A 1128 19.11 -25.64 -28.96
CA LEU A 1128 17.74 -25.24 -28.59
C LEU A 1128 16.91 -24.68 -29.76
N PRO A 1129 17.40 -23.72 -30.59
CA PRO A 1129 16.63 -23.22 -31.73
C PRO A 1129 16.38 -24.29 -32.82
N GLN A 1130 17.33 -25.21 -33.04
CA GLN A 1130 17.15 -26.32 -33.99
C GLN A 1130 16.11 -27.31 -33.49
N LEU A 1131 16.16 -27.64 -32.19
CA LEU A 1131 15.19 -28.52 -31.55
C LEU A 1131 13.78 -27.96 -31.67
N PHE A 1132 13.60 -26.71 -31.25
CA PHE A 1132 12.33 -25.97 -31.34
C PHE A 1132 11.82 -25.88 -32.78
N SER A 1133 12.67 -25.47 -33.73
CA SER A 1133 12.27 -25.32 -35.12
C SER A 1133 11.88 -26.65 -35.77
N ASN A 1134 12.67 -27.71 -35.56
CA ASN A 1134 12.38 -29.02 -36.15
C ASN A 1134 11.08 -29.60 -35.63
N TYR A 1135 10.80 -29.41 -34.35
CA TYR A 1135 9.58 -29.88 -33.71
C TYR A 1135 8.34 -29.17 -34.28
N TYR A 1136 8.28 -27.84 -34.23
CA TYR A 1136 7.14 -27.05 -34.72
C TYR A 1136 7.00 -27.02 -36.24
N GLN A 1137 8.02 -27.43 -37.01
CA GLN A 1137 7.90 -27.57 -38.46
C GLN A 1137 7.33 -28.92 -38.92
N ASN A 1138 7.55 -30.00 -38.17
CA ASN A 1138 7.33 -31.35 -38.71
C ASN A 1138 6.68 -32.35 -37.75
N GLN A 1139 6.72 -32.12 -36.43
CA GLN A 1139 6.43 -33.17 -35.44
C GLN A 1139 5.18 -32.90 -34.60
N THR A 1140 4.72 -31.66 -34.48
CA THR A 1140 3.54 -31.31 -33.66
C THR A 1140 2.23 -31.96 -34.12
N LYS A 1141 2.17 -32.47 -35.36
CA LYS A 1141 1.03 -33.30 -35.84
C LYS A 1141 0.85 -34.61 -35.07
N LYS A 1142 1.84 -35.03 -34.29
CA LYS A 1142 1.82 -36.23 -33.47
C LYS A 1142 2.18 -35.93 -32.01
N ARG A 1143 1.90 -34.71 -31.53
CA ARG A 1143 2.18 -34.23 -30.17
C ARG A 1143 1.76 -35.27 -29.12
N TYR A 1144 0.48 -35.59 -29.09
CA TYR A 1144 -0.14 -36.45 -28.10
C TYR A 1144 0.21 -37.92 -28.33
N THR A 1145 0.30 -38.37 -29.60
CA THR A 1145 0.72 -39.74 -29.91
C THR A 1145 2.15 -40.01 -29.42
N SER A 1146 3.05 -39.05 -29.60
CA SER A 1146 4.45 -39.17 -29.16
C SER A 1146 4.54 -39.09 -27.64
N PHE A 1147 3.88 -38.10 -27.03
CA PHE A 1147 3.80 -37.93 -25.58
C PHE A 1147 3.28 -39.19 -24.87
N ALA A 1148 2.14 -39.72 -25.32
CA ALA A 1148 1.57 -40.94 -24.77
C ALA A 1148 2.49 -42.16 -25.00
N GLY A 1149 3.15 -42.23 -26.15
CA GLY A 1149 4.14 -43.26 -26.45
C GLY A 1149 5.29 -43.29 -25.45
N HIS A 1150 5.78 -42.12 -25.04
CA HIS A 1150 6.83 -41.99 -24.02
C HIS A 1150 6.37 -42.50 -22.66
N ILE A 1151 5.22 -42.02 -22.16
CA ILE A 1151 4.65 -42.49 -20.88
C ILE A 1151 4.41 -44.00 -20.88
N VAL A 1152 3.79 -44.53 -21.95
CA VAL A 1152 3.54 -45.97 -22.08
C VAL A 1152 4.83 -46.78 -22.09
N SER A 1153 5.90 -46.25 -22.70
CA SER A 1153 7.18 -46.95 -22.76
C SER A 1153 7.88 -47.06 -21.41
N GLU A 1154 7.69 -46.07 -20.53
CA GLU A 1154 8.30 -46.03 -19.20
C GLU A 1154 7.43 -46.69 -18.12
N HIS A 1155 6.11 -46.50 -18.20
CA HIS A 1155 5.17 -46.84 -17.13
C HIS A 1155 4.16 -47.95 -17.50
N GLY A 1156 4.24 -48.49 -18.71
CA GLY A 1156 3.40 -49.60 -19.19
C GLY A 1156 2.03 -49.18 -19.77
N SER A 1157 1.37 -48.20 -19.16
CA SER A 1157 0.15 -47.58 -19.71
C SER A 1157 -0.04 -46.14 -19.22
N LEU A 1158 -0.85 -45.34 -19.93
CA LEU A 1158 -1.22 -43.99 -19.50
C LEU A 1158 -1.92 -43.98 -18.13
N LEU A 1159 -2.73 -45.01 -17.85
CA LEU A 1159 -3.43 -45.12 -16.58
C LEU A 1159 -2.47 -45.44 -15.43
N GLU A 1160 -1.54 -46.38 -15.64
CA GLU A 1160 -0.52 -46.73 -14.64
C GLU A 1160 0.41 -45.55 -14.38
N GLY A 1161 0.92 -44.90 -15.44
CA GLY A 1161 1.75 -43.71 -15.31
C GLY A 1161 1.06 -42.59 -14.53
N ALA A 1162 -0.20 -42.26 -14.82
CA ALA A 1162 -0.94 -41.28 -14.03
C ALA A 1162 -1.14 -41.71 -12.57
N MET A 1163 -1.45 -42.98 -12.33
CA MET A 1163 -1.70 -43.52 -11.00
C MET A 1163 -0.45 -43.60 -10.12
N ASP A 1164 0.74 -43.70 -10.70
CA ASP A 1164 1.99 -43.68 -9.94
C ASP A 1164 2.16 -42.35 -9.19
N TYR A 1165 1.72 -41.23 -9.75
CA TYR A 1165 1.85 -39.91 -9.14
C TYR A 1165 0.70 -39.56 -8.19
N ILE A 1166 -0.55 -39.72 -8.61
CA ILE A 1166 -1.70 -39.15 -7.88
C ILE A 1166 -2.40 -40.12 -6.91
N SER A 1167 -2.02 -41.40 -6.90
CA SER A 1167 -2.67 -42.39 -6.03
C SER A 1167 -2.31 -42.19 -4.56
N PRO A 1168 -3.27 -42.25 -3.62
CA PRO A 1168 -2.97 -42.25 -2.18
C PRO A 1168 -2.21 -43.51 -1.70
N LEU A 1169 -2.02 -44.50 -2.58
CA LEU A 1169 -1.22 -45.69 -2.31
C LEU A 1169 0.17 -45.61 -2.92
N SER A 1170 0.48 -44.58 -3.70
CA SER A 1170 1.80 -44.44 -4.31
C SER A 1170 2.85 -44.09 -3.26
N ALA A 1171 4.11 -44.43 -3.55
CA ALA A 1171 5.23 -43.96 -2.74
C ALA A 1171 5.47 -42.46 -2.92
N ILE A 1172 5.01 -41.91 -4.05
CA ILE A 1172 5.22 -40.53 -4.51
C ILE A 1172 4.35 -39.56 -3.71
N GLU A 1173 3.09 -39.91 -3.42
CA GLU A 1173 2.17 -39.07 -2.61
C GLU A 1173 2.76 -38.70 -1.24
N LYS A 1174 3.53 -39.63 -0.64
CA LYS A 1174 4.13 -39.46 0.70
C LYS A 1174 5.34 -38.53 0.73
N ILE A 1175 5.93 -38.29 -0.43
CA ILE A 1175 7.18 -37.52 -0.58
C ILE A 1175 6.97 -36.26 -1.41
N SER A 1176 5.93 -36.20 -2.24
CA SER A 1176 5.60 -35.03 -3.05
C SER A 1176 5.16 -33.86 -2.15
N PRO A 1177 5.79 -32.69 -2.28
CA PRO A 1177 5.41 -31.49 -1.55
C PRO A 1177 4.17 -30.79 -2.14
N LEU A 1178 3.65 -31.25 -3.30
CA LEU A 1178 2.43 -30.75 -3.94
C LEU A 1178 1.18 -31.49 -3.44
N MET A 1179 1.32 -32.79 -3.16
CA MET A 1179 0.25 -33.63 -2.60
C MET A 1179 0.19 -33.58 -1.07
N LYS A 1180 1.14 -32.91 -0.42
CA LYS A 1180 1.16 -32.70 1.03
C LYS A 1180 -0.14 -32.03 1.49
N ASN A 1181 -0.93 -32.76 2.28
CA ASN A 1181 -2.27 -32.39 2.80
C ASN A 1181 -3.44 -32.51 1.81
N CYS A 1182 -3.24 -32.98 0.58
CA CYS A 1182 -4.31 -33.22 -0.41
C CYS A 1182 -5.22 -34.40 -0.01
N ASN A 1183 -4.67 -35.48 0.55
CA ASN A 1183 -5.39 -36.66 1.05
C ASN A 1183 -6.55 -37.18 0.13
N PRO A 1184 -6.31 -37.43 -1.18
CA PRO A 1184 -7.36 -37.93 -2.07
C PRO A 1184 -7.80 -39.35 -1.69
N THR A 1185 -9.05 -39.72 -1.96
CA THR A 1185 -9.44 -41.13 -1.91
C THR A 1185 -8.95 -41.88 -3.15
N ILE A 1186 -8.83 -43.21 -3.05
CA ILE A 1186 -8.49 -44.05 -4.22
C ILE A 1186 -9.51 -43.89 -5.35
N ILE A 1187 -10.77 -43.60 -5.02
CA ILE A 1187 -11.85 -43.39 -6.00
C ILE A 1187 -11.63 -42.07 -6.76
N GLN A 1188 -11.26 -41.00 -6.05
CA GLN A 1188 -10.94 -39.71 -6.67
C GLN A 1188 -9.71 -39.82 -7.57
N ALA A 1189 -8.63 -40.43 -7.10
CA ALA A 1189 -7.41 -40.66 -7.88
C ALA A 1189 -7.69 -41.48 -9.16
N THR A 1190 -8.43 -42.59 -9.02
CA THR A 1190 -8.81 -43.44 -10.17
C THR A 1190 -9.66 -42.68 -11.19
N ALA A 1191 -10.55 -41.79 -10.73
CA ALA A 1191 -11.39 -40.98 -11.61
C ALA A 1191 -10.55 -39.95 -12.40
N VAL A 1192 -9.60 -39.27 -11.73
CA VAL A 1192 -8.69 -38.31 -12.37
C VAL A 1192 -7.78 -39.00 -13.38
N ALA A 1193 -7.13 -40.10 -13.00
CA ALA A 1193 -6.25 -40.85 -13.90
C ALA A 1193 -7.01 -41.40 -15.13
N SER A 1194 -8.25 -41.84 -14.93
CA SER A 1194 -9.10 -42.30 -16.05
C SER A 1194 -9.50 -41.15 -16.97
N ALA A 1195 -9.84 -39.98 -16.42
CA ALA A 1195 -10.16 -38.80 -17.23
C ALA A 1195 -8.94 -38.30 -18.01
N PHE A 1196 -7.76 -38.30 -17.40
CA PHE A 1196 -6.51 -37.94 -18.07
C PHE A 1196 -6.19 -38.89 -19.23
N ARG A 1197 -6.24 -40.22 -19.00
CA ARG A 1197 -6.09 -41.22 -20.07
C ARG A 1197 -7.07 -40.96 -21.22
N ASP A 1198 -8.36 -40.83 -20.91
CA ASP A 1198 -9.40 -40.68 -21.93
C ASP A 1198 -9.24 -39.36 -22.70
N ARG A 1199 -8.77 -38.30 -22.03
CA ARG A 1199 -8.44 -37.04 -22.69
C ARG A 1199 -7.26 -37.18 -23.65
N CYS A 1200 -6.20 -37.87 -23.24
CA CYS A 1200 -5.07 -38.19 -24.12
C CYS A 1200 -5.51 -39.00 -25.34
N GLU A 1201 -6.36 -40.01 -25.15
CA GLU A 1201 -6.92 -40.82 -26.24
C GLU A 1201 -7.79 -40.01 -27.20
N GLU A 1202 -8.64 -39.13 -26.67
CA GLU A 1202 -9.44 -38.20 -27.47
C GLU A 1202 -8.54 -37.30 -28.33
N LEU A 1203 -7.51 -36.72 -27.72
CA LEU A 1203 -6.57 -35.82 -28.40
C LEU A 1203 -5.75 -36.54 -29.47
N MET A 1204 -5.25 -37.74 -29.18
CA MET A 1204 -4.57 -38.60 -30.17
C MET A 1204 -5.48 -38.96 -31.36
N SER A 1205 -6.79 -39.15 -31.13
CA SER A 1205 -7.72 -39.45 -32.22
C SER A 1205 -7.99 -38.27 -33.17
N ASN A 1206 -7.68 -37.05 -32.71
CA ASN A 1206 -7.87 -35.80 -33.45
C ASN A 1206 -6.58 -35.33 -34.17
N GLU A 1207 -5.46 -36.02 -33.97
CA GLU A 1207 -4.20 -35.84 -34.72
C GLU A 1207 -4.26 -36.46 -36.12
#